data_AF-A0A2E3Q5L9-F1
#
_entry.id   AF-A0A2E3Q5L9-F1
#
_cell.length_a   1.000
_cell.length_b   1.000
_cell.length_c   1.000
_cell.angle_alpha   90.00
_cell.angle_beta   90.00
_cell.angle_gamma   90.00
#
_symmetry.space_group_name_H-M   'P 1'
#
loop_
_entity.id
_entity.type
_entity.pdbx_description
1 polymer ?
#
loop_
_entity_poly.entity_id
_entity_poly.type
_entity_poly.pdbx_seq_one_letter_code
_entity_poly.pdbx_strand_id
1 'polypeptide(L)'
;MVSSHRPARVLLPLCALLLGACSDAGFKRFNATPVATITAPFEGQVVVAGEELELQGGVSDPDDSGDQLRTRWFVGDTEVCGDAPADSEGSTRCLATIDATTVRLEVRDPENAAASDGVSLALRAGDTGAPDDTGEPDDTGDPDDTGDTGDTGDLPVACAITAPLDGATLDPLVDTELVGSVVDPDATASTLSARWSSDRDGVLVESASLDGAGTTTATVDLSQGPHTLTLDGLDGGETVCSASVTVERPAPCPGLRVDDTGTTYAAVAAHSDFISDDTALSVSAWVRWDGSTGRDFHPIASQGWGVDATSRFFLAIVGANPSSACSVADEVGQVHFELKAGGPADCIASDRPLPVDQWTHVAATFDNGTMRVYINGALDGTVAAAGATLRSVTEADLWLGASPTDSGLGLGGLLAGVAISTTPVSAEFTPSWPPVADAGTLGLWRLDDHDSLARDASGRGHDATLVGAVWEPDCPDADADADGFVAWQDCDDSDPAIQPWAGDTLGDGVDSDCDGLDCEAMEVSGVYWAVCDEPGTWPGTRDACQDAGYDDLATFASAADEATPWSILQGLGNPECVVRGYGCPWIGLSRSTGSLAWADGTPVSYTNWAGPEPSGDGECVHMNRYGDSAWNDTPCELTDGEFGMVCELVLTP
;
A
#
# COMPACT_ATOMS: atom_id res chain seq x y z
N MET A 1 -2.80 -81.25 30.36
CA MET A 1 -3.56 -81.28 31.64
C MET A 1 -3.22 -79.99 32.37
N VAL A 2 -4.08 -79.19 32.97
CA VAL A 2 -5.52 -79.15 33.24
C VAL A 2 -5.73 -77.72 33.78
N SER A 3 -6.88 -77.14 33.47
CA SER A 3 -7.36 -75.84 33.95
C SER A 3 -7.64 -75.85 35.47
N SER A 4 -7.76 -74.63 36.02
CA SER A 4 -8.70 -74.21 37.08
C SER A 4 -8.20 -74.16 38.53
N HIS A 5 -8.32 -72.98 39.16
CA HIS A 5 -9.43 -72.67 40.10
C HIS A 5 -9.39 -71.17 40.51
N ARG A 6 -10.47 -70.43 40.21
CA ARG A 6 -10.94 -69.26 40.99
C ARG A 6 -11.96 -69.77 42.03
N PRO A 7 -12.24 -69.07 43.15
CA PRO A 7 -13.34 -68.06 43.18
C PRO A 7 -13.06 -66.86 44.14
N ALA A 8 -13.33 -65.61 43.75
CA ALA A 8 -14.59 -64.84 43.86
C ALA A 8 -14.88 -64.22 45.25
N ARG A 9 -15.02 -62.88 45.29
CA ARG A 9 -16.11 -62.18 45.98
C ARG A 9 -16.34 -60.77 45.40
N VAL A 10 -17.63 -60.48 45.26
CA VAL A 10 -18.33 -59.37 44.58
C VAL A 10 -18.69 -58.28 45.58
N LEU A 11 -18.66 -57.00 45.19
CA LEU A 11 -19.72 -55.97 45.43
C LEU A 11 -19.31 -54.59 44.86
N LEU A 12 -20.09 -54.11 43.87
CA LEU A 12 -20.23 -52.73 43.34
C LEU A 12 -21.33 -51.99 44.16
N PRO A 13 -21.73 -50.71 43.86
CA PRO A 13 -21.02 -49.46 43.53
C PRO A 13 -21.59 -48.22 44.32
N LEU A 14 -20.89 -47.07 44.36
CA LEU A 14 -21.39 -45.67 44.18
C LEU A 14 -20.34 -44.61 44.60
N CYS A 15 -20.52 -43.39 44.08
CA CYS A 15 -19.74 -42.13 44.22
C CYS A 15 -18.56 -42.01 43.25
N ALA A 16 -18.68 -41.38 42.08
CA ALA A 16 -19.06 -40.00 41.75
C ALA A 16 -17.93 -38.97 41.97
N LEU A 17 -17.69 -38.22 40.88
CA LEU A 17 -17.00 -36.92 40.77
C LEU A 17 -15.49 -36.89 41.05
N LEU A 18 -14.71 -36.80 39.95
CA LEU A 18 -13.73 -35.74 39.67
C LEU A 18 -13.13 -35.97 38.27
N LEU A 19 -13.87 -35.51 37.26
CA LEU A 19 -13.34 -35.06 35.97
C LEU A 19 -13.52 -33.53 35.98
N GLY A 20 -12.42 -32.80 35.83
CA GLY A 20 -12.35 -31.34 35.86
C GLY A 20 -10.95 -30.95 36.34
N ALA A 21 -10.09 -30.30 35.58
CA ALA A 21 -10.30 -29.44 34.42
C ALA A 21 -9.14 -29.60 33.42
N CYS A 22 -9.45 -30.03 32.20
CA CYS A 22 -8.96 -29.27 31.07
C CYS A 22 -10.01 -28.16 30.93
N SER A 23 -9.66 -26.92 31.24
CA SER A 23 -10.37 -25.81 30.60
C SER A 23 -9.99 -25.90 29.14
N ASP A 24 -10.93 -26.36 28.30
CA ASP A 24 -10.94 -25.95 26.90
C ASP A 24 -10.95 -24.42 26.95
N ALA A 25 -9.80 -23.80 26.73
CA ALA A 25 -9.80 -22.50 26.12
C ALA A 25 -10.36 -22.77 24.72
N GLY A 26 -11.68 -22.67 24.60
CA GLY A 26 -12.32 -22.70 23.29
C GLY A 26 -11.64 -21.64 22.46
N PHE A 27 -10.94 -22.06 21.41
CA PHE A 27 -10.63 -21.14 20.32
C PHE A 27 -11.97 -20.53 19.93
N LYS A 28 -12.13 -19.23 20.19
CA LYS A 28 -13.20 -18.49 19.56
C LYS A 28 -12.84 -18.55 18.08
N ARG A 29 -13.58 -19.32 17.27
CA ARG A 29 -13.65 -19.01 15.85
C ARG A 29 -14.23 -17.60 15.80
N PHE A 30 -13.40 -16.65 15.43
CA PHE A 30 -13.92 -15.37 15.01
C PHE A 30 -14.65 -15.63 13.72
N ASN A 31 -15.84 -15.06 13.63
CA ASN A 31 -16.64 -15.08 12.43
C ASN A 31 -16.49 -13.69 11.85
N ALA A 32 -15.73 -13.56 10.78
CA ALA A 32 -15.62 -12.31 10.04
C ALA A 32 -17.01 -11.83 9.58
N THR A 33 -17.13 -10.54 9.29
CA THR A 33 -18.35 -10.03 8.66
C THR A 33 -18.12 -10.14 7.14
N PRO A 34 -19.08 -10.71 6.38
CA PRO A 34 -18.94 -10.81 4.94
C PRO A 34 -18.92 -9.42 4.30
N VAL A 35 -18.41 -9.30 3.08
CA VAL A 35 -18.41 -8.08 2.27
C VAL A 35 -19.39 -8.27 1.12
N ALA A 36 -20.13 -7.22 0.77
CA ALA A 36 -20.95 -7.14 -0.43
C ALA A 36 -20.50 -5.96 -1.28
N THR A 37 -20.55 -6.11 -2.60
CA THR A 37 -20.23 -5.04 -3.54
C THR A 37 -21.12 -5.17 -4.77
N ILE A 38 -21.85 -4.12 -5.12
CA ILE A 38 -22.61 -4.02 -6.36
C ILE A 38 -21.65 -3.61 -7.46
N THR A 39 -21.54 -4.43 -8.50
CA THR A 39 -20.73 -4.14 -9.69
C THR A 39 -21.57 -3.60 -10.85
N ALA A 40 -22.88 -3.86 -10.83
CA ALA A 40 -23.86 -3.20 -11.69
C ALA A 40 -25.25 -3.23 -11.03
N PRO A 41 -26.06 -2.15 -11.08
CA PRO A 41 -25.76 -0.83 -11.63
C PRO A 41 -24.74 -0.02 -10.82
N PHE A 42 -24.28 1.11 -11.36
CA PHE A 42 -23.38 2.04 -10.67
C PHE A 42 -24.11 3.29 -10.15
N GLU A 43 -23.49 4.04 -9.24
CA GLU A 43 -24.06 5.24 -8.62
C GLU A 43 -24.46 6.29 -9.67
N GLY A 44 -25.68 6.78 -9.58
CA GLY A 44 -26.26 7.76 -10.49
C GLY A 44 -26.68 7.23 -11.86
N GLN A 45 -26.56 5.92 -12.12
CA GLN A 45 -26.92 5.34 -13.42
C GLN A 45 -28.37 5.70 -13.82
N VAL A 46 -28.54 6.21 -15.03
CA VAL A 46 -29.86 6.56 -15.57
C VAL A 46 -30.54 5.31 -16.13
N VAL A 47 -31.72 4.96 -15.61
CA VAL A 47 -32.49 3.77 -16.03
C VAL A 47 -33.94 4.13 -16.31
N VAL A 48 -34.56 3.41 -17.25
CA VAL A 48 -35.98 3.62 -17.58
C VAL A 48 -36.83 2.97 -16.50
N ALA A 49 -37.70 3.75 -15.87
CA ALA A 49 -38.63 3.22 -14.88
C ALA A 49 -39.55 2.16 -15.51
N GLY A 50 -39.52 0.94 -14.97
CA GLY A 50 -40.30 -0.20 -15.43
C GLY A 50 -39.60 -1.15 -16.40
N GLU A 51 -38.31 -0.93 -16.72
CA GLU A 51 -37.52 -1.87 -17.52
C GLU A 51 -36.74 -2.89 -16.65
N GLU A 52 -36.44 -4.05 -17.22
CA GLU A 52 -35.59 -5.07 -16.59
C GLU A 52 -34.11 -4.70 -16.75
N LEU A 53 -33.38 -4.73 -15.63
CA LEU A 53 -31.94 -4.52 -15.54
C LEU A 53 -31.30 -5.74 -14.88
N GLU A 54 -30.16 -6.19 -15.41
CA GLU A 54 -29.36 -7.22 -14.75
C GLU A 54 -28.48 -6.56 -13.68
N LEU A 55 -28.78 -6.86 -12.42
CA LEU A 55 -27.99 -6.52 -11.26
C LEU A 55 -26.86 -7.55 -11.11
N GLN A 56 -25.65 -7.09 -10.84
CA GLN A 56 -24.47 -7.92 -10.63
C GLN A 56 -23.72 -7.43 -9.40
N GLY A 57 -23.17 -8.36 -8.63
CA GLY A 57 -22.37 -8.02 -7.46
C GLY A 57 -21.47 -9.15 -7.02
N GLY A 58 -20.45 -8.81 -6.25
CA GLY A 58 -19.53 -9.71 -5.60
C GLY A 58 -19.80 -9.78 -4.10
N VAL A 59 -19.57 -10.95 -3.51
CA VAL A 59 -19.61 -11.17 -2.08
C VAL A 59 -18.42 -12.02 -1.65
N SER A 60 -17.84 -11.70 -0.52
CA SER A 60 -16.69 -12.44 0.02
C SER A 60 -16.77 -12.54 1.53
N ASP A 61 -16.16 -13.58 2.09
CA ASP A 61 -16.01 -13.74 3.53
C ASP A 61 -14.67 -14.46 3.80
N PRO A 62 -13.82 -13.96 4.72
CA PRO A 62 -12.56 -14.61 5.07
C PRO A 62 -12.69 -16.04 5.60
N ASP A 63 -13.82 -16.39 6.22
CA ASP A 63 -14.05 -17.66 6.89
C ASP A 63 -14.93 -18.64 6.09
N ASP A 64 -15.62 -18.16 5.03
CA ASP A 64 -16.58 -18.92 4.22
C ASP A 64 -16.36 -18.78 2.70
N SER A 65 -16.48 -19.89 1.96
CA SER A 65 -16.43 -19.82 0.48
C SER A 65 -17.69 -19.19 -0.11
N GLY A 66 -17.58 -18.57 -1.29
CA GLY A 66 -18.68 -17.83 -1.92
C GLY A 66 -20.00 -18.62 -2.04
N ASP A 67 -19.95 -19.93 -2.28
CA ASP A 67 -21.12 -20.80 -2.37
C ASP A 67 -21.82 -21.07 -1.02
N GLN A 68 -21.18 -20.73 0.09
CA GLN A 68 -21.75 -20.74 1.43
C GLN A 68 -22.48 -19.42 1.76
N LEU A 69 -22.18 -18.34 1.04
CA LEU A 69 -22.77 -17.02 1.26
C LEU A 69 -24.14 -16.88 0.59
N ARG A 70 -25.06 -16.23 1.29
CA ARG A 70 -26.45 -16.05 0.87
C ARG A 70 -26.71 -14.60 0.51
N THR A 71 -27.17 -14.38 -0.72
CA THR A 71 -27.39 -13.04 -1.28
C THR A 71 -28.86 -12.70 -1.44
N ARG A 72 -29.21 -11.42 -1.29
CA ARG A 72 -30.54 -10.86 -1.55
C ARG A 72 -30.42 -9.52 -2.27
N TRP A 73 -31.24 -9.33 -3.28
CA TRP A 73 -31.31 -8.09 -4.04
C TRP A 73 -32.62 -7.35 -3.78
N PHE A 74 -32.50 -6.02 -3.63
CA PHE A 74 -33.63 -5.12 -3.43
C PHE A 74 -33.60 -3.99 -4.46
N VAL A 75 -34.79 -3.56 -4.89
CA VAL A 75 -35.02 -2.32 -5.63
C VAL A 75 -35.97 -1.49 -4.76
N GLY A 76 -35.52 -0.34 -4.26
CA GLY A 76 -36.19 0.38 -3.18
C GLY A 76 -36.26 -0.50 -1.94
N ASP A 77 -37.47 -0.63 -1.39
CA ASP A 77 -37.77 -1.54 -0.27
C ASP A 77 -38.24 -2.93 -0.74
N THR A 78 -38.30 -3.19 -2.05
CA THR A 78 -38.86 -4.43 -2.60
C THR A 78 -37.75 -5.45 -2.88
N GLU A 79 -37.86 -6.64 -2.29
CA GLU A 79 -36.97 -7.78 -2.60
C GLU A 79 -37.28 -8.31 -4.01
N VAL A 80 -36.30 -8.28 -4.90
CA VAL A 80 -36.43 -8.69 -6.31
C VAL A 80 -35.81 -10.06 -6.60
N CYS A 81 -34.70 -10.39 -5.93
CA CYS A 81 -34.13 -11.74 -5.92
C CYS A 81 -33.82 -12.15 -4.48
N GLY A 82 -34.54 -13.17 -4.02
CA GLY A 82 -34.48 -13.63 -2.64
C GLY A 82 -33.47 -14.75 -2.41
N ASP A 83 -32.97 -14.78 -1.18
CA ASP A 83 -32.07 -15.75 -0.54
C ASP A 83 -31.47 -16.84 -1.46
N ALA A 84 -30.50 -16.44 -2.30
CA ALA A 84 -29.81 -17.32 -3.25
C ALA A 84 -28.32 -17.44 -2.89
N PRO A 85 -27.71 -18.64 -3.02
CA PRO A 85 -26.26 -18.76 -2.85
C PRO A 85 -25.54 -17.98 -3.96
N ALA A 86 -24.43 -17.32 -3.63
CA ALA A 86 -23.49 -16.86 -4.64
C ALA A 86 -22.80 -18.07 -5.31
N ASP A 87 -22.11 -17.84 -6.42
CA ASP A 87 -21.28 -18.88 -7.02
C ASP A 87 -20.00 -19.13 -6.20
N SER A 88 -19.21 -20.13 -6.60
CA SER A 88 -17.98 -20.50 -5.88
C SER A 88 -16.90 -19.41 -5.89
N GLU A 89 -17.03 -18.39 -6.74
CA GLU A 89 -16.15 -17.23 -6.83
C GLU A 89 -16.74 -16.01 -6.10
N GLY A 90 -17.90 -16.16 -5.45
CA GLY A 90 -18.57 -15.10 -4.72
C GLY A 90 -19.42 -14.16 -5.59
N SER A 91 -19.71 -14.50 -6.85
CA SER A 91 -20.52 -13.64 -7.71
C SER A 91 -22.02 -13.94 -7.59
N THR A 92 -22.84 -12.90 -7.71
CA THR A 92 -24.31 -12.96 -7.70
C THR A 92 -24.91 -12.10 -8.80
N ARG A 93 -26.01 -12.57 -9.40
CA ARG A 93 -26.72 -11.91 -10.50
C ARG A 93 -28.22 -11.96 -10.30
N CYS A 94 -28.92 -10.88 -10.64
CA CYS A 94 -30.37 -10.78 -10.53
C CYS A 94 -30.95 -9.94 -11.68
N LEU A 95 -31.88 -10.50 -12.46
CA LEU A 95 -32.64 -9.70 -13.42
C LEU A 95 -33.87 -9.12 -12.71
N ALA A 96 -33.96 -7.79 -12.60
CA ALA A 96 -34.99 -7.11 -11.83
C ALA A 96 -35.60 -5.93 -12.61
N THR A 97 -36.91 -5.71 -12.45
CA THR A 97 -37.56 -4.50 -12.96
C THR A 97 -37.24 -3.32 -12.05
N ILE A 98 -36.75 -2.21 -12.63
CA ILE A 98 -36.36 -1.04 -11.84
C ILE A 98 -37.49 -0.02 -11.78
N ASP A 99 -38.11 0.12 -10.61
CA ASP A 99 -39.20 1.07 -10.34
C ASP A 99 -38.90 2.03 -9.17
N ALA A 100 -37.70 1.94 -8.59
CA ALA A 100 -37.21 2.79 -7.52
C ALA A 100 -35.78 3.30 -7.81
N THR A 101 -35.38 4.36 -7.11
CA THR A 101 -34.08 5.03 -7.29
C THR A 101 -32.96 4.40 -6.47
N THR A 102 -33.17 3.25 -5.84
CA THR A 102 -32.12 2.59 -5.05
C THR A 102 -32.09 1.11 -5.35
N VAL A 103 -30.90 0.55 -5.42
CA VAL A 103 -30.64 -0.89 -5.51
C VAL A 103 -29.74 -1.27 -4.35
N ARG A 104 -30.02 -2.41 -3.70
CA ARG A 104 -29.25 -2.89 -2.56
C ARG A 104 -28.99 -4.39 -2.66
N LEU A 105 -27.75 -4.78 -2.41
CA LEU A 105 -27.30 -6.16 -2.29
C LEU A 105 -27.02 -6.44 -0.82
N GLU A 106 -27.67 -7.45 -0.24
CA GLU A 106 -27.32 -7.97 1.08
C GLU A 106 -26.61 -9.32 0.92
N VAL A 107 -25.60 -9.56 1.75
CA VAL A 107 -24.95 -10.86 1.94
C VAL A 107 -25.09 -11.33 3.39
N ARG A 108 -25.20 -12.64 3.59
CA ARG A 108 -25.19 -13.27 4.91
C ARG A 108 -24.42 -14.59 4.87
N ASP A 109 -23.57 -14.79 5.87
CA ASP A 109 -22.80 -16.03 6.05
C ASP A 109 -23.62 -17.12 6.81
N PRO A 110 -23.12 -18.35 6.97
CA PRO A 110 -23.81 -19.43 7.69
C PRO A 110 -23.96 -19.18 9.21
N GLU A 111 -23.09 -18.35 9.77
CA GLU A 111 -23.01 -17.94 11.18
C GLU A 111 -23.91 -16.73 11.50
N ASN A 112 -24.59 -16.21 10.48
CA ASN A 112 -25.58 -15.16 10.49
C ASN A 112 -25.03 -13.71 10.62
N ALA A 113 -23.73 -13.47 10.36
CA ALA A 113 -23.21 -12.13 10.08
C ALA A 113 -23.60 -11.69 8.67
N ALA A 114 -23.75 -10.38 8.47
CA ALA A 114 -24.30 -9.84 7.26
C ALA A 114 -23.72 -8.47 6.95
N ALA A 115 -23.61 -8.16 5.67
CA ALA A 115 -23.28 -6.84 5.16
C ALA A 115 -24.19 -6.50 3.99
N SER A 116 -24.17 -5.25 3.58
CA SER A 116 -24.88 -4.81 2.40
C SER A 116 -24.16 -3.68 1.70
N ASP A 117 -24.39 -3.59 0.40
CA ASP A 117 -23.97 -2.49 -0.43
C ASP A 117 -25.17 -1.92 -1.20
N GLY A 118 -25.13 -0.65 -1.54
CA GLY A 118 -26.25 0.07 -2.13
C GLY A 118 -25.82 1.14 -3.12
N VAL A 119 -26.58 1.26 -4.21
CA VAL A 119 -26.37 2.28 -5.24
C VAL A 119 -27.67 3.06 -5.50
N SER A 120 -27.55 4.36 -5.73
CA SER A 120 -28.67 5.21 -6.15
C SER A 120 -28.73 5.33 -7.67
N LEU A 121 -29.94 5.36 -8.22
CA LEU A 121 -30.21 5.43 -9.66
C LEU A 121 -31.02 6.67 -10.00
N ALA A 122 -30.84 7.17 -11.22
CA ALA A 122 -31.66 8.21 -11.80
C ALA A 122 -32.75 7.59 -12.70
N LEU A 123 -34.03 7.71 -12.30
CA LEU A 123 -35.14 7.18 -13.10
C LEU A 123 -35.57 8.17 -14.20
N ARG A 124 -35.68 7.69 -15.44
CA ARG A 124 -36.39 8.40 -16.52
C ARG A 124 -37.73 7.73 -16.82
N ALA A 125 -38.76 8.53 -17.12
CA ALA A 125 -40.09 8.02 -17.45
C ALA A 125 -40.05 7.26 -18.78
N GLY A 126 -40.59 6.03 -18.81
CA GLY A 126 -40.78 5.27 -20.04
C GLY A 126 -41.78 5.96 -20.97
N ASP A 127 -41.51 5.96 -22.28
CA ASP A 127 -42.38 6.57 -23.28
C ASP A 127 -43.68 5.76 -23.42
N THR A 128 -44.73 6.18 -22.71
CA THR A 128 -46.05 5.58 -22.87
C THR A 128 -46.65 6.07 -24.18
N GLY A 129 -46.43 5.31 -25.26
CA GLY A 129 -47.13 5.50 -26.52
C GLY A 129 -48.65 5.48 -26.30
N ALA A 130 -49.27 6.66 -26.32
CA ALA A 130 -50.72 6.80 -26.33
C ALA A 130 -51.26 6.43 -27.72
N PRO A 131 -52.40 5.72 -27.82
CA PRO A 131 -52.95 5.35 -29.12
C PRO A 131 -53.59 6.57 -29.78
N ASP A 132 -53.14 6.85 -31.00
CA ASP A 132 -53.65 7.90 -31.88
C ASP A 132 -55.11 7.59 -32.30
N ASP A 133 -56.05 8.32 -31.70
CA ASP A 133 -57.42 8.49 -32.17
C ASP A 133 -57.71 9.99 -32.24
N THR A 134 -57.52 10.59 -33.40
CA THR A 134 -58.56 11.45 -34.01
C THR A 134 -58.29 11.61 -35.51
N GLY A 135 -59.31 11.33 -36.31
CA GLY A 135 -59.27 11.46 -37.75
C GLY A 135 -59.44 12.89 -38.29
N GLU A 136 -58.91 13.03 -39.51
CA GLU A 136 -59.36 13.90 -40.61
C GLU A 136 -59.00 15.41 -40.56
N PRO A 137 -59.00 16.12 -41.71
CA PRO A 137 -57.96 16.11 -42.75
C PRO A 137 -57.47 17.55 -43.07
N ASP A 138 -56.40 17.70 -43.86
CA ASP A 138 -56.28 18.77 -44.87
C ASP A 138 -55.03 18.49 -45.71
N ASP A 139 -55.12 18.38 -47.03
CA ASP A 139 -55.28 19.45 -48.02
C ASP A 139 -54.11 20.46 -48.04
N THR A 140 -53.38 20.32 -49.14
CA THR A 140 -52.40 21.18 -49.81
C THR A 140 -51.94 22.50 -49.17
N GLY A 141 -50.64 22.54 -48.87
CA GLY A 141 -49.71 23.50 -49.51
C GLY A 141 -49.23 24.68 -48.68
N ASP A 142 -47.94 24.66 -48.29
CA ASP A 142 -47.00 25.77 -48.44
C ASP A 142 -45.55 25.26 -48.23
N PRO A 143 -44.56 25.53 -49.12
CA PRO A 143 -43.17 25.19 -48.92
C PRO A 143 -42.35 26.44 -48.57
N ASP A 144 -42.21 26.76 -47.28
CA ASP A 144 -41.10 27.52 -46.68
C ASP A 144 -41.52 28.01 -45.28
N ASP A 145 -41.44 27.16 -44.26
CA ASP A 145 -41.00 27.56 -42.91
C ASP A 145 -40.79 26.32 -42.03
N THR A 146 -39.88 26.43 -41.06
CA THR A 146 -39.48 25.47 -40.02
C THR A 146 -38.57 24.34 -40.53
N GLY A 147 -37.32 24.24 -40.08
CA GLY A 147 -36.91 24.28 -38.69
C GLY A 147 -36.66 22.84 -38.28
N ASP A 148 -35.40 22.45 -38.43
CA ASP A 148 -34.70 21.41 -37.65
C ASP A 148 -35.61 20.39 -36.94
N THR A 149 -35.95 19.31 -37.67
CA THR A 149 -36.68 18.18 -37.08
C THR A 149 -35.69 17.13 -36.61
N GLY A 150 -35.49 17.10 -35.29
CA GLY A 150 -35.26 15.87 -34.54
C GLY A 150 -33.85 15.30 -34.64
N ASP A 151 -32.89 16.00 -34.04
CA ASP A 151 -31.74 15.36 -33.42
C ASP A 151 -32.27 14.41 -32.33
N THR A 152 -32.27 13.10 -32.59
CA THR A 152 -32.40 12.09 -31.55
C THR A 152 -31.14 12.19 -30.72
N GLY A 153 -31.21 12.96 -29.64
CA GLY A 153 -30.06 13.38 -28.84
C GLY A 153 -29.11 12.22 -28.54
N ASP A 154 -27.89 12.39 -29.04
CA ASP A 154 -26.69 11.61 -28.72
C ASP A 154 -26.60 11.46 -27.19
N LEU A 155 -26.78 10.24 -26.69
CA LEU A 155 -26.66 9.99 -25.26
C LEU A 155 -25.19 10.04 -24.85
N PRO A 156 -24.86 10.58 -23.67
CA PRO A 156 -23.45 10.78 -23.30
C PRO A 156 -22.72 9.43 -23.18
N VAL A 157 -21.59 9.30 -23.86
CA VAL A 157 -20.68 8.17 -23.72
C VAL A 157 -20.03 8.21 -22.34
N ALA A 158 -20.00 7.09 -21.63
CA ALA A 158 -19.47 6.98 -20.28
C ALA A 158 -18.22 6.09 -20.23
N CYS A 159 -17.24 6.53 -19.45
CA CYS A 159 -16.01 5.78 -19.15
C CYS A 159 -15.93 5.59 -17.63
N ALA A 160 -15.49 4.42 -17.18
CA ALA A 160 -15.19 4.17 -15.77
C ALA A 160 -13.99 3.25 -15.61
N ILE A 161 -13.15 3.51 -14.61
CA ILE A 161 -12.07 2.62 -14.17
C ILE A 161 -12.58 1.88 -12.94
N THR A 162 -12.54 0.56 -12.95
CA THR A 162 -12.97 -0.30 -11.83
C THR A 162 -11.79 -0.95 -11.12
N ALA A 163 -10.62 -1.03 -11.76
CA ALA A 163 -9.36 -1.39 -11.12
C ALA A 163 -8.18 -0.74 -11.85
N PRO A 164 -7.15 -0.27 -11.13
CA PRO A 164 -7.09 -0.10 -9.68
C PRO A 164 -8.08 0.97 -9.16
N LEU A 165 -8.35 0.96 -7.85
CA LEU A 165 -9.15 2.01 -7.19
C LEU A 165 -8.37 3.32 -7.11
N ASP A 166 -9.07 4.45 -7.05
CA ASP A 166 -8.46 5.76 -6.81
C ASP A 166 -7.80 5.80 -5.43
N GLY A 167 -6.59 6.35 -5.35
CA GLY A 167 -5.74 6.36 -4.16
C GLY A 167 -5.04 5.02 -3.85
N ALA A 168 -5.17 3.99 -4.68
CA ALA A 168 -4.59 2.68 -4.36
C ALA A 168 -3.05 2.70 -4.34
N THR A 169 -2.47 2.06 -3.33
CA THR A 169 -1.04 1.70 -3.31
C THR A 169 -0.87 0.34 -3.99
N LEU A 170 -0.11 0.29 -5.07
CA LEU A 170 0.05 -0.89 -5.92
C LEU A 170 1.14 -1.82 -5.39
N ASP A 171 0.98 -3.14 -5.60
CA ASP A 171 2.07 -4.08 -5.33
C ASP A 171 3.21 -3.84 -6.32
N PRO A 172 4.42 -3.47 -5.85
CA PRO A 172 5.49 -3.08 -6.75
C PRO A 172 6.17 -4.31 -7.39
N LEU A 173 5.79 -5.55 -7.02
CA LEU A 173 6.30 -6.79 -7.61
C LEU A 173 5.36 -7.46 -8.60
N VAL A 174 4.13 -6.97 -8.73
CA VAL A 174 3.12 -7.58 -9.59
C VAL A 174 2.72 -6.59 -10.68
N ASP A 175 2.58 -7.08 -11.92
CA ASP A 175 2.02 -6.27 -12.99
C ASP A 175 0.61 -5.83 -12.61
N THR A 176 0.31 -4.56 -12.80
CA THR A 176 -0.97 -3.96 -12.43
C THR A 176 -2.06 -4.38 -13.40
N GLU A 177 -3.16 -4.90 -12.86
CA GLU A 177 -4.37 -5.17 -13.64
C GLU A 177 -5.19 -3.89 -13.78
N LEU A 178 -5.47 -3.51 -15.02
CA LEU A 178 -6.34 -2.41 -15.40
C LEU A 178 -7.67 -3.00 -15.84
N VAL A 179 -8.76 -2.58 -15.21
CA VAL A 179 -10.12 -2.93 -15.60
C VAL A 179 -10.94 -1.65 -15.71
N GLY A 180 -11.67 -1.52 -16.80
CA GLY A 180 -12.57 -0.40 -16.98
C GLY A 180 -13.60 -0.65 -18.07
N SER A 181 -14.55 0.27 -18.21
CA SER A 181 -15.65 0.15 -19.15
C SER A 181 -15.81 1.41 -19.99
N VAL A 182 -16.28 1.20 -21.23
CA VAL A 182 -16.66 2.26 -22.17
C VAL A 182 -18.05 1.90 -22.69
N VAL A 183 -19.03 2.75 -22.36
CA VAL A 183 -20.44 2.52 -22.66
C VAL A 183 -20.96 3.68 -23.49
N ASP A 184 -21.32 3.37 -24.73
CA ASP A 184 -22.02 4.26 -25.64
C ASP A 184 -23.41 3.65 -25.92
N PRO A 185 -24.51 4.27 -25.47
CA PRO A 185 -25.86 3.78 -25.73
C PRO A 185 -26.25 3.72 -27.22
N ASP A 186 -25.57 4.50 -28.06
CA ASP A 186 -25.85 4.65 -29.48
C ASP A 186 -24.92 3.80 -30.37
N ALA A 187 -23.89 3.17 -29.78
CA ALA A 187 -22.95 2.30 -30.47
C ALA A 187 -22.86 0.88 -29.86
N THR A 188 -22.39 -0.07 -30.66
CA THR A 188 -22.09 -1.42 -30.15
C THR A 188 -20.67 -1.47 -29.58
N ALA A 189 -20.43 -2.18 -28.48
CA ALA A 189 -19.08 -2.29 -27.90
C ALA A 189 -18.01 -2.76 -28.91
N SER A 190 -18.38 -3.57 -29.92
CA SER A 190 -17.47 -4.02 -30.98
C SER A 190 -17.00 -2.95 -31.97
N THR A 191 -17.66 -1.79 -32.00
CA THR A 191 -17.26 -0.64 -32.83
C THR A 191 -16.43 0.38 -32.07
N LEU A 192 -16.38 0.26 -30.74
CA LEU A 192 -15.60 1.11 -29.85
C LEU A 192 -14.26 0.45 -29.51
N SER A 193 -13.36 1.24 -28.96
CA SER A 193 -12.11 0.77 -28.38
C SER A 193 -11.74 1.62 -27.18
N ALA A 194 -10.74 1.20 -26.41
CA ALA A 194 -10.24 1.94 -25.27
C ALA A 194 -8.73 2.21 -25.41
N ARG A 195 -8.24 3.31 -24.86
CA ARG A 195 -6.81 3.58 -24.69
C ARG A 195 -6.50 3.79 -23.22
N TRP A 196 -5.47 3.11 -22.74
CA TRP A 196 -4.92 3.29 -21.39
C TRP A 196 -3.64 4.10 -21.44
N SER A 197 -3.51 5.07 -20.56
CA SER A 197 -2.29 5.86 -20.41
C SER A 197 -1.99 6.19 -18.96
N SER A 198 -0.72 6.48 -18.70
CA SER A 198 -0.16 6.95 -17.45
C SER A 198 0.52 8.28 -17.74
N ASP A 199 0.32 9.27 -16.88
CA ASP A 199 0.98 10.58 -16.98
C ASP A 199 2.52 10.47 -16.97
N ARG A 200 3.05 9.42 -16.33
CA ARG A 200 4.47 9.13 -16.19
C ARG A 200 5.03 8.21 -17.27
N ASP A 201 4.29 7.15 -17.62
CA ASP A 201 4.76 6.10 -18.55
C ASP A 201 4.25 6.30 -19.98
N GLY A 202 3.39 7.29 -20.20
CA GLY A 202 2.76 7.54 -21.48
C GLY A 202 1.69 6.50 -21.80
N VAL A 203 1.57 6.13 -23.08
CA VAL A 203 0.52 5.20 -23.51
C VAL A 203 0.90 3.77 -23.13
N LEU A 204 0.07 3.16 -22.29
CA LEU A 204 0.21 1.79 -21.81
C LEU A 204 -0.43 0.79 -22.78
N VAL A 205 -1.63 1.12 -23.26
CA VAL A 205 -2.36 0.33 -24.27
C VAL A 205 -2.99 1.27 -25.28
N GLU A 206 -2.52 1.23 -26.53
CA GLU A 206 -2.94 2.17 -27.59
C GLU A 206 -4.39 1.95 -28.05
N SER A 207 -4.85 0.70 -28.08
CA SER A 207 -6.20 0.32 -28.53
C SER A 207 -6.58 -1.06 -27.99
N ALA A 208 -7.31 -1.09 -26.88
CA ALA A 208 -7.90 -2.27 -26.30
C ALA A 208 -9.29 -2.55 -26.90
N SER A 209 -9.56 -3.81 -27.20
CA SER A 209 -10.90 -4.27 -27.59
C SER A 209 -11.80 -4.36 -26.38
N LEU A 210 -13.06 -3.96 -26.54
CA LEU A 210 -14.09 -4.16 -25.53
C LEU A 210 -14.76 -5.52 -25.69
N ASP A 211 -15.18 -6.12 -24.59
CA ASP A 211 -16.06 -7.29 -24.62
C ASP A 211 -17.52 -6.91 -24.95
N GLY A 212 -18.42 -7.90 -24.91
CA GLY A 212 -19.84 -7.66 -25.21
C GLY A 212 -20.56 -6.74 -24.21
N ALA A 213 -19.97 -6.47 -23.05
CA ALA A 213 -20.47 -5.58 -22.02
C ALA A 213 -19.81 -4.18 -22.06
N GLY A 214 -18.87 -3.94 -22.97
CA GLY A 214 -18.12 -2.69 -23.04
C GLY A 214 -16.90 -2.64 -22.11
N THR A 215 -16.49 -3.78 -21.55
CA THR A 215 -15.38 -3.87 -20.60
C THR A 215 -14.05 -4.10 -21.30
N THR A 216 -12.98 -3.50 -20.77
CA THR A 216 -11.59 -3.72 -21.17
C THR A 216 -10.76 -4.16 -19.96
N THR A 217 -9.84 -5.10 -20.20
CA THR A 217 -8.86 -5.57 -19.21
C THR A 217 -7.47 -5.56 -19.82
N ALA A 218 -6.48 -5.09 -19.07
CA ALA A 218 -5.08 -5.14 -19.44
C ALA A 218 -4.21 -5.40 -18.21
N THR A 219 -3.01 -5.93 -18.44
CA THR A 219 -1.99 -6.10 -17.40
C THR A 219 -0.76 -5.32 -17.84
N VAL A 220 -0.29 -4.40 -16.99
CA VAL A 220 0.75 -3.43 -17.33
C VAL A 220 1.81 -3.36 -16.24
N ASP A 221 3.06 -3.09 -16.63
CA ASP A 221 4.12 -2.75 -15.69
C ASP A 221 4.27 -1.22 -15.68
N LEU A 222 3.98 -0.59 -14.53
CA LEU A 222 4.06 0.86 -14.34
C LEU A 222 5.44 1.25 -13.81
N SER A 223 5.98 2.43 -14.10
CA SER A 223 7.22 2.83 -13.43
C SER A 223 7.01 3.11 -11.93
N GLN A 224 8.07 3.40 -11.19
CA GLN A 224 7.95 3.73 -9.77
C GLN A 224 7.42 5.17 -9.58
N GLY A 225 6.56 5.32 -8.58
CA GLY A 225 6.08 6.59 -8.04
C GLY A 225 4.58 6.80 -8.27
N PRO A 226 4.11 8.05 -8.12
CA PRO A 226 2.71 8.38 -8.36
C PRO A 226 2.39 8.32 -9.85
N HIS A 227 1.21 7.80 -10.16
CA HIS A 227 0.62 7.74 -11.48
C HIS A 227 -0.80 8.29 -11.46
N THR A 228 -1.14 9.06 -12.50
CA THR A 228 -2.53 9.25 -12.92
C THR A 228 -2.80 8.34 -14.10
N LEU A 229 -3.55 7.26 -13.86
CA LEU A 229 -3.98 6.34 -14.91
C LEU A 229 -5.24 6.89 -15.56
N THR A 230 -5.26 6.94 -16.89
CA THR A 230 -6.37 7.46 -17.69
C THR A 230 -6.87 6.40 -18.67
N LEU A 231 -8.18 6.16 -18.66
CA LEU A 231 -8.92 5.37 -19.64
C LEU A 231 -9.68 6.29 -20.58
N ASP A 232 -9.31 6.31 -21.86
CA ASP A 232 -10.04 7.01 -22.91
C ASP A 232 -10.90 6.01 -23.69
N GLY A 233 -12.21 6.26 -23.77
CA GLY A 233 -13.11 5.57 -24.70
C GLY A 233 -13.01 6.20 -26.08
N LEU A 234 -12.88 5.37 -27.11
CA LEU A 234 -12.66 5.79 -28.49
C LEU A 234 -13.75 5.28 -29.43
N ASP A 235 -14.31 6.18 -30.25
CA ASP A 235 -15.12 5.85 -31.42
C ASP A 235 -14.42 6.35 -32.69
N GLY A 236 -14.21 5.47 -33.67
CA GLY A 236 -13.47 5.81 -34.90
C GLY A 236 -12.03 6.31 -34.68
N GLY A 237 -11.47 6.13 -33.47
CA GLY A 237 -10.16 6.63 -33.06
C GLY A 237 -10.16 8.02 -32.41
N GLU A 238 -11.33 8.65 -32.27
CA GLU A 238 -11.50 9.91 -31.53
C GLU A 238 -11.94 9.62 -30.09
N THR A 239 -11.39 10.36 -29.12
CA THR A 239 -11.77 10.22 -27.71
C THR A 239 -13.16 10.80 -27.48
N VAL A 240 -14.08 9.96 -27.00
CA VAL A 240 -15.49 10.29 -26.74
C VAL A 240 -15.82 10.34 -25.24
N CYS A 241 -15.07 9.64 -24.40
CA CYS A 241 -15.12 9.77 -22.94
C CYS A 241 -13.73 9.54 -22.32
N SER A 242 -13.55 9.97 -21.08
CA SER A 242 -12.32 9.73 -20.32
C SER A 242 -12.63 9.55 -18.84
N ALA A 243 -11.87 8.70 -18.16
CA ALA A 243 -11.89 8.51 -16.72
C ALA A 243 -10.45 8.41 -16.21
N SER A 244 -10.19 8.89 -14.99
CA SER A 244 -8.87 8.85 -14.38
C SER A 244 -8.91 8.42 -12.93
N VAL A 245 -7.87 7.72 -12.49
CA VAL A 245 -7.60 7.39 -11.09
C VAL A 245 -6.14 7.70 -10.78
N THR A 246 -5.86 8.08 -9.55
CA THR A 246 -4.53 8.25 -8.98
C THR A 246 -4.13 6.98 -8.24
N VAL A 247 -2.89 6.56 -8.40
CA VAL A 247 -2.32 5.40 -7.71
C VAL A 247 -0.86 5.67 -7.39
N GLU A 248 -0.37 5.08 -6.30
CA GLU A 248 1.04 5.11 -5.95
C GLU A 248 1.64 3.73 -6.24
N ARG A 249 2.70 3.66 -7.07
CA ARG A 249 3.55 2.48 -7.13
C ARG A 249 4.77 2.73 -6.23
N PRO A 250 4.77 2.22 -5.00
CA PRO A 250 5.87 2.46 -4.07
C PRO A 250 7.18 1.94 -4.67
N ALA A 251 8.30 2.46 -4.17
CA ALA A 251 9.59 1.84 -4.42
C ALA A 251 9.46 0.36 -4.06
N PRO A 252 9.66 -0.58 -4.98
CA PRO A 252 9.77 -1.96 -4.54
C PRO A 252 10.95 -2.00 -3.58
N CYS A 253 10.70 -2.61 -2.43
CA CYS A 253 11.70 -2.87 -1.42
C CYS A 253 12.14 -4.34 -1.54
N PRO A 254 12.80 -4.79 -2.64
CA PRO A 254 13.20 -6.17 -2.70
C PRO A 254 14.60 -6.39 -2.12
N GLY A 255 14.82 -7.63 -1.71
CA GLY A 255 16.14 -8.21 -1.58
C GLY A 255 16.36 -9.18 -2.74
N LEU A 256 17.62 -9.41 -3.08
CA LEU A 256 17.97 -10.48 -4.00
C LEU A 256 18.02 -11.81 -3.23
N ARG A 257 17.10 -12.73 -3.53
CA ARG A 257 17.11 -14.08 -2.97
C ARG A 257 18.20 -14.92 -3.63
N VAL A 258 19.07 -15.47 -2.79
CA VAL A 258 20.18 -16.34 -3.20
C VAL A 258 20.14 -17.65 -2.42
N ASP A 259 20.29 -18.75 -3.14
CA ASP A 259 20.38 -20.11 -2.61
C ASP A 259 21.73 -20.41 -1.93
N ASP A 260 21.81 -21.52 -1.21
CA ASP A 260 23.01 -21.98 -0.51
C ASP A 260 23.93 -22.84 -1.41
N THR A 261 23.61 -22.97 -2.70
CA THR A 261 24.29 -23.90 -3.62
C THR A 261 25.26 -23.22 -4.58
N GLY A 262 25.26 -21.89 -4.63
CA GLY A 262 26.09 -21.10 -5.54
C GLY A 262 25.63 -21.18 -6.99
N THR A 263 24.38 -21.58 -7.22
CA THR A 263 23.78 -21.58 -8.57
C THR A 263 22.97 -20.33 -8.86
N THR A 264 22.68 -19.55 -7.81
CA THR A 264 22.00 -18.27 -7.90
C THR A 264 22.90 -17.15 -7.36
N TYR A 265 23.01 -16.01 -8.06
CA TYR A 265 23.82 -14.84 -7.65
C TYR A 265 23.66 -13.67 -8.62
N ALA A 266 24.28 -12.53 -8.29
CA ALA A 266 24.58 -11.45 -9.23
C ALA A 266 26.09 -11.39 -9.54
N ALA A 267 26.45 -11.17 -10.81
CA ALA A 267 27.82 -11.21 -11.29
C ALA A 267 28.21 -9.91 -12.01
N VAL A 268 29.30 -9.29 -11.57
CA VAL A 268 29.88 -8.11 -12.21
C VAL A 268 31.13 -8.57 -12.95
N ALA A 269 31.13 -8.37 -14.26
CA ALA A 269 32.25 -8.77 -15.11
C ALA A 269 33.53 -8.01 -14.71
N ALA A 270 34.67 -8.71 -14.80
CA ALA A 270 35.96 -8.15 -14.45
C ALA A 270 36.24 -6.85 -15.23
N HIS A 271 36.62 -5.80 -14.49
CA HIS A 271 36.95 -4.50 -15.07
C HIS A 271 38.31 -3.99 -14.56
N SER A 272 39.06 -3.33 -15.44
CA SER A 272 40.47 -2.95 -15.19
C SER A 272 40.66 -1.85 -14.13
N ASP A 273 39.62 -1.08 -13.82
CA ASP A 273 39.62 -0.01 -12.82
C ASP A 273 38.98 -0.43 -11.48
N PHE A 274 38.47 -1.67 -11.38
CA PHE A 274 37.87 -2.20 -10.17
C PHE A 274 38.97 -2.58 -9.17
N ILE A 275 39.19 -1.71 -8.18
CA ILE A 275 40.23 -1.79 -7.14
C ILE A 275 41.63 -1.92 -7.77
N SER A 276 42.28 -0.80 -8.08
CA SER A 276 43.63 -0.79 -8.65
C SER A 276 44.61 -0.03 -7.75
N ASP A 277 45.56 -0.74 -7.16
CA ASP A 277 46.66 -0.19 -6.34
C ASP A 277 46.26 0.58 -5.06
N ASP A 278 45.01 0.46 -4.59
CA ASP A 278 44.51 1.17 -3.42
C ASP A 278 45.09 0.67 -2.09
N THR A 279 45.23 1.58 -1.12
CA THR A 279 45.67 1.27 0.25
C THR A 279 44.52 1.06 1.23
N ALA A 280 43.27 1.21 0.76
CA ALA A 280 42.07 1.01 1.54
C ALA A 280 40.95 0.32 0.75
N LEU A 281 40.12 -0.45 1.44
CA LEU A 281 38.95 -1.15 0.91
C LEU A 281 37.86 -1.15 1.97
N SER A 282 36.63 -0.88 1.57
CA SER A 282 35.43 -1.08 2.37
C SER A 282 34.43 -1.86 1.54
N VAL A 283 33.93 -2.96 2.09
CA VAL A 283 32.88 -3.81 1.50
C VAL A 283 31.73 -3.84 2.49
N SER A 284 30.52 -3.50 2.07
CA SER A 284 29.34 -3.55 2.92
C SER A 284 28.14 -4.13 2.20
N ALA A 285 27.21 -4.70 2.96
CA ALA A 285 25.94 -5.21 2.48
C ALA A 285 24.94 -5.27 3.63
N TRP A 286 23.66 -5.26 3.29
CA TRP A 286 22.61 -5.80 4.15
C TRP A 286 22.39 -7.27 3.80
N VAL A 287 22.24 -8.10 4.83
CA VAL A 287 22.06 -9.55 4.68
C VAL A 287 21.01 -10.08 5.64
N ARG A 288 20.12 -10.95 5.15
CA ARG A 288 19.20 -11.78 5.94
C ARG A 288 19.50 -13.25 5.64
N TRP A 289 20.36 -13.85 6.44
CA TRP A 289 20.82 -15.23 6.23
C TRP A 289 19.86 -16.25 6.84
N ASP A 290 19.67 -17.38 6.17
CA ASP A 290 18.65 -18.39 6.53
C ASP A 290 19.09 -19.41 7.59
N GLY A 291 20.28 -19.22 8.17
CA GLY A 291 20.80 -20.15 9.16
C GLY A 291 21.35 -21.46 8.58
N SER A 292 21.44 -21.59 7.26
CA SER A 292 21.94 -22.80 6.62
C SER A 292 23.34 -23.16 7.13
N THR A 293 23.57 -24.46 7.34
CA THR A 293 24.85 -24.99 7.86
C THR A 293 25.40 -26.08 6.97
N GLY A 294 24.92 -26.19 5.73
CA GLY A 294 25.29 -27.26 4.80
C GLY A 294 26.67 -27.08 4.15
N ARG A 295 27.24 -25.88 4.28
CA ARG A 295 28.45 -25.42 3.59
C ARG A 295 29.48 -24.87 4.56
N ASP A 296 30.73 -24.77 4.10
CA ASP A 296 31.84 -24.18 4.87
C ASP A 296 31.66 -22.67 5.09
N PHE A 297 31.12 -21.97 4.08
CA PHE A 297 30.89 -20.53 4.07
C PHE A 297 29.68 -20.18 3.22
N HIS A 298 29.07 -19.04 3.54
CA HIS A 298 27.94 -18.42 2.85
C HIS A 298 28.37 -17.03 2.33
N PRO A 299 28.79 -16.90 1.06
CA PRO A 299 29.39 -15.67 0.56
C PRO A 299 28.40 -14.52 0.47
N ILE A 300 28.81 -13.34 0.93
CA ILE A 300 28.07 -12.08 0.78
C ILE A 300 28.57 -11.35 -0.47
N ALA A 301 29.89 -11.16 -0.57
CA ALA A 301 30.54 -10.59 -1.74
C ALA A 301 31.96 -11.14 -1.87
N SER A 302 32.37 -11.51 -3.08
CA SER A 302 33.71 -12.04 -3.34
C SER A 302 34.26 -11.62 -4.69
N GLN A 303 35.52 -11.21 -4.72
CA GLN A 303 36.26 -11.05 -5.97
C GLN A 303 37.32 -12.15 -6.05
N GLY A 304 36.88 -13.30 -6.57
CA GLY A 304 37.63 -14.56 -6.61
C GLY A 304 37.67 -15.31 -5.26
N TRP A 305 37.81 -16.63 -5.32
CA TRP A 305 38.05 -17.51 -4.18
C TRP A 305 38.78 -18.78 -4.64
N GLY A 306 39.81 -19.23 -3.90
CA GLY A 306 40.68 -20.35 -4.31
C GLY A 306 42.18 -20.07 -4.15
N VAL A 307 43.03 -21.05 -4.51
CA VAL A 307 44.50 -21.04 -4.35
C VAL A 307 45.27 -20.28 -5.43
N ASP A 308 44.56 -19.67 -6.39
CA ASP A 308 45.17 -19.03 -7.55
C ASP A 308 45.42 -17.54 -7.31
N ALA A 309 46.26 -16.93 -8.15
CA ALA A 309 46.75 -15.55 -8.00
C ALA A 309 45.69 -14.44 -8.24
N THR A 310 44.41 -14.81 -8.40
CA THR A 310 43.29 -13.96 -8.82
C THR A 310 42.36 -13.52 -7.68
N SER A 311 42.34 -14.23 -6.54
CA SER A 311 41.49 -13.90 -5.39
C SER A 311 41.98 -12.64 -4.68
N ARG A 312 41.08 -11.69 -4.38
CA ARG A 312 41.39 -10.44 -3.66
C ARG A 312 40.80 -10.38 -2.26
N PHE A 313 39.49 -10.52 -2.16
CA PHE A 313 38.79 -10.49 -0.90
C PHE A 313 37.63 -11.48 -0.91
N PHE A 314 37.27 -11.94 0.28
CA PHE A 314 36.14 -12.83 0.49
C PHE A 314 35.43 -12.39 1.78
N LEU A 315 34.22 -11.85 1.63
CA LEU A 315 33.31 -11.53 2.72
C LEU A 315 32.19 -12.56 2.74
N ALA A 316 32.06 -13.29 3.85
CA ALA A 316 31.10 -14.39 3.97
C ALA A 316 30.62 -14.57 5.41
N ILE A 317 29.58 -15.37 5.60
CA ILE A 317 29.15 -15.88 6.89
C ILE A 317 29.74 -17.28 7.07
N VAL A 318 30.28 -17.57 8.24
CA VAL A 318 30.85 -18.87 8.60
C VAL A 318 29.76 -19.95 8.61
N GLY A 319 29.98 -21.04 7.87
CA GLY A 319 29.14 -22.22 7.89
C GLY A 319 29.74 -23.38 8.70
N ALA A 320 29.32 -24.61 8.46
CA ALA A 320 29.80 -25.78 9.20
C ALA A 320 31.16 -26.27 8.70
N ASN A 321 32.13 -26.42 9.61
CA ASN A 321 33.50 -26.88 9.33
C ASN A 321 34.27 -25.99 8.34
N PRO A 322 34.41 -24.68 8.63
CA PRO A 322 35.08 -23.76 7.73
C PRO A 322 36.51 -24.22 7.44
N SER A 323 36.85 -24.34 6.16
CA SER A 323 38.21 -24.65 5.69
C SER A 323 38.92 -23.39 5.19
N SER A 324 39.21 -22.46 6.10
CA SER A 324 39.96 -21.23 5.75
C SER A 324 41.48 -21.43 5.87
N ALA A 325 42.24 -20.60 5.14
CA ALA A 325 43.71 -20.54 5.26
C ALA A 325 44.17 -19.91 6.59
N CYS A 326 43.22 -19.36 7.38
CA CYS A 326 43.46 -18.63 8.61
C CYS A 326 42.98 -19.43 9.83
N SER A 327 43.76 -19.45 10.90
CA SER A 327 43.41 -20.14 12.14
C SER A 327 42.57 -19.24 13.07
N VAL A 328 41.45 -18.72 12.57
CA VAL A 328 40.45 -18.01 13.38
C VAL A 328 39.47 -19.03 13.98
N ALA A 329 39.02 -18.77 15.21
CA ALA A 329 38.05 -19.62 15.90
C ALA A 329 36.65 -19.26 15.39
N ASP A 330 36.34 -19.73 14.19
CA ASP A 330 35.12 -19.40 13.47
C ASP A 330 33.93 -20.21 14.04
N GLU A 331 33.01 -19.54 14.73
CA GLU A 331 31.70 -20.08 15.11
C GLU A 331 30.70 -19.87 13.95
N VAL A 332 29.82 -20.85 13.74
CA VAL A 332 28.78 -20.77 12.71
C VAL A 332 27.96 -19.48 12.87
N GLY A 333 27.76 -18.74 11.78
CA GLY A 333 27.02 -17.49 11.76
C GLY A 333 27.89 -16.24 11.95
N GLN A 334 29.17 -16.35 12.30
CA GLN A 334 30.06 -15.18 12.35
C GLN A 334 30.37 -14.62 10.96
N VAL A 335 30.56 -13.31 10.85
CA VAL A 335 31.02 -12.66 9.61
C VAL A 335 32.51 -12.86 9.48
N HIS A 336 32.95 -13.46 8.39
CA HIS A 336 34.34 -13.73 8.05
C HIS A 336 34.78 -12.82 6.89
N PHE A 337 35.92 -12.15 7.08
CA PHE A 337 36.55 -11.35 6.03
C PHE A 337 38.00 -11.78 5.83
N GLU A 338 38.30 -12.19 4.60
CA GLU A 338 39.63 -12.58 4.15
C GLU A 338 40.15 -11.57 3.12
N LEU A 339 41.43 -11.19 3.26
CA LEU A 339 42.20 -10.48 2.24
C LEU A 339 43.33 -11.36 1.72
N LYS A 340 43.43 -11.45 0.40
CA LYS A 340 44.43 -12.28 -0.28
C LYS A 340 45.02 -11.50 -1.45
N ALA A 341 46.34 -11.30 -1.47
CA ALA A 341 47.03 -10.77 -2.65
C ALA A 341 48.49 -11.21 -2.69
N GLY A 342 48.78 -12.23 -3.50
CA GLY A 342 50.14 -12.67 -3.80
C GLY A 342 50.96 -13.19 -2.60
N GLY A 343 50.34 -13.42 -1.45
CA GLY A 343 50.96 -13.85 -0.18
C GLY A 343 50.00 -14.66 0.71
N PRO A 344 50.38 -15.02 1.95
CA PRO A 344 49.47 -15.65 2.90
C PRO A 344 48.27 -14.73 3.18
N ALA A 345 47.09 -15.34 3.32
CA ALA A 345 45.85 -14.61 3.61
C ALA A 345 45.90 -14.02 5.03
N ASP A 346 45.40 -12.80 5.18
CA ASP A 346 45.05 -12.21 6.48
C ASP A 346 43.53 -12.27 6.61
N CYS A 347 43.03 -12.66 7.79
CA CYS A 347 41.59 -12.83 8.02
C CYS A 347 41.16 -12.27 9.37
N ILE A 348 39.88 -11.97 9.47
CA ILE A 348 39.18 -11.57 10.68
C ILE A 348 37.77 -12.16 10.69
N ALA A 349 37.27 -12.49 11.87
CA ALA A 349 35.87 -12.81 12.08
C ALA A 349 35.23 -11.78 13.05
N SER A 350 33.91 -11.62 12.98
CA SER A 350 33.14 -10.95 14.04
C SER A 350 33.24 -11.74 15.35
N ASP A 351 33.11 -11.05 16.49
CA ASP A 351 33.05 -11.64 17.82
C ASP A 351 31.77 -12.49 18.00
N ARG A 352 30.66 -12.10 17.36
CA ARG A 352 29.35 -12.76 17.51
C ARG A 352 28.75 -13.24 16.19
N PRO A 353 27.94 -14.31 16.21
CA PRO A 353 27.18 -14.75 15.05
C PRO A 353 26.02 -13.79 14.75
N LEU A 354 25.65 -13.71 13.47
CA LEU A 354 24.47 -12.99 13.01
C LEU A 354 23.18 -13.68 13.47
N PRO A 355 22.11 -12.91 13.78
CA PRO A 355 20.78 -13.47 13.97
C PRO A 355 20.27 -14.10 12.66
N VAL A 356 19.64 -15.27 12.75
CA VAL A 356 19.03 -15.99 11.61
C VAL A 356 17.72 -15.30 11.23
N ASP A 357 17.45 -15.22 9.92
CA ASP A 357 16.23 -14.65 9.34
C ASP A 357 15.92 -13.22 9.80
N GLN A 358 16.95 -12.45 10.16
CA GLN A 358 16.86 -11.02 10.47
C GLN A 358 17.83 -10.25 9.57
N TRP A 359 17.37 -9.10 9.08
CA TRP A 359 18.25 -8.18 8.36
C TRP A 359 19.33 -7.65 9.29
N THR A 360 20.58 -7.70 8.82
CA THR A 360 21.73 -7.17 9.53
C THR A 360 22.65 -6.51 8.53
N HIS A 361 23.09 -5.29 8.83
CA HIS A 361 24.11 -4.64 8.04
C HIS A 361 25.49 -5.16 8.44
N VAL A 362 26.28 -5.57 7.46
CA VAL A 362 27.65 -6.05 7.65
C VAL A 362 28.60 -5.18 6.84
N ALA A 363 29.70 -4.75 7.46
CA ALA A 363 30.78 -4.07 6.74
C ALA A 363 32.14 -4.60 7.15
N ALA A 364 33.00 -4.81 6.17
CA ALA A 364 34.39 -5.20 6.37
C ALA A 364 35.31 -4.21 5.68
N THR A 365 36.35 -3.79 6.40
CA THR A 365 37.21 -2.68 5.96
C THR A 365 38.68 -3.02 6.15
N PHE A 366 39.50 -2.40 5.33
CA PHE A 366 40.95 -2.41 5.44
C PHE A 366 41.48 -1.02 5.16
N ASP A 367 42.28 -0.49 6.06
CA ASP A 367 43.05 0.72 5.85
C ASP A 367 44.29 0.70 6.75
N ASN A 368 45.39 1.28 6.27
CA ASN A 368 46.62 1.44 7.05
C ASN A 368 47.14 0.14 7.71
N GLY A 369 46.94 -1.02 7.06
CA GLY A 369 47.36 -2.32 7.61
C GLY A 369 46.45 -2.88 8.71
N THR A 370 45.24 -2.35 8.86
CA THR A 370 44.27 -2.80 9.87
C THR A 370 43.00 -3.28 9.17
N MET A 371 42.56 -4.48 9.51
CA MET A 371 41.26 -5.03 9.10
C MET A 371 40.23 -4.83 10.21
N ARG A 372 38.99 -4.51 9.85
CA ARG A 372 37.87 -4.39 10.78
C ARG A 372 36.60 -5.00 10.22
N VAL A 373 35.74 -5.50 11.10
CA VAL A 373 34.37 -5.93 10.80
C VAL A 373 33.41 -5.13 11.69
N TYR A 374 32.31 -4.70 11.09
CA TYR A 374 31.23 -3.96 11.74
C TYR A 374 29.91 -4.67 11.53
N ILE A 375 29.09 -4.72 12.58
CA ILE A 375 27.74 -5.27 12.58
C ILE A 375 26.78 -4.15 12.96
N ASN A 376 25.80 -3.85 12.11
CA ASN A 376 24.93 -2.67 12.22
C ASN A 376 25.69 -1.37 12.46
N GLY A 377 26.89 -1.28 11.86
CA GLY A 377 27.79 -0.14 11.96
C GLY A 377 28.56 0.01 13.28
N ALA A 378 28.32 -0.84 14.27
CA ALA A 378 29.14 -0.96 15.48
C ALA A 378 30.40 -1.81 15.21
N LEU A 379 31.54 -1.47 15.81
CA LEU A 379 32.80 -2.19 15.60
C LEU A 379 32.77 -3.52 16.36
N ASP A 380 32.82 -4.64 15.64
CA ASP A 380 32.69 -5.98 16.21
C ASP A 380 34.01 -6.77 16.18
N GLY A 381 34.94 -6.42 15.28
CA GLY A 381 36.27 -7.05 15.24
C GLY A 381 37.35 -6.12 14.68
N THR A 382 38.59 -6.24 15.19
CA THR A 382 39.77 -5.60 14.59
C THR A 382 41.05 -6.44 14.68
N VAL A 383 41.86 -6.46 13.62
CA VAL A 383 43.17 -7.14 13.58
C VAL A 383 44.18 -6.38 12.71
N ALA A 384 45.46 -6.48 13.04
CA ALA A 384 46.53 -6.00 12.18
C ALA A 384 46.80 -7.02 11.05
N ALA A 385 46.77 -6.57 9.81
CA ALA A 385 47.11 -7.36 8.63
C ALA A 385 48.60 -7.17 8.31
N ALA A 386 49.40 -8.20 8.54
CA ALA A 386 50.86 -8.12 8.46
C ALA A 386 51.41 -8.49 7.07
N GLY A 387 50.57 -9.04 6.17
CA GLY A 387 50.97 -9.57 4.86
C GLY A 387 50.08 -9.17 3.68
N ALA A 388 48.86 -8.68 3.93
CA ALA A 388 47.91 -8.33 2.88
C ALA A 388 48.34 -7.08 2.10
N THR A 389 48.26 -7.19 0.78
CA THR A 389 48.22 -6.03 -0.13
C THR A 389 46.89 -6.08 -0.87
N LEU A 390 46.40 -4.98 -1.45
CA LEU A 390 45.22 -5.04 -2.34
C LEU A 390 45.63 -5.20 -3.81
N ARG A 391 46.93 -5.46 -4.07
CA ARG A 391 47.50 -5.56 -5.42
C ARG A 391 47.19 -6.91 -6.05
N SER A 392 46.28 -6.95 -7.02
CA SER A 392 46.16 -8.07 -7.95
C SER A 392 46.98 -7.84 -9.22
N VAL A 393 47.41 -8.93 -9.85
CA VAL A 393 48.10 -8.94 -11.15
C VAL A 393 47.20 -9.47 -12.28
N THR A 394 45.93 -9.79 -11.99
CA THR A 394 44.95 -10.35 -12.93
C THR A 394 43.53 -9.86 -12.62
N GLU A 395 42.76 -9.58 -13.67
CA GLU A 395 41.34 -9.22 -13.60
C GLU A 395 40.50 -10.43 -13.18
N ALA A 396 39.52 -10.21 -12.29
CA ALA A 396 38.60 -11.24 -11.79
C ALA A 396 37.19 -10.66 -11.62
N ASP A 397 36.18 -11.48 -11.91
CA ASP A 397 34.77 -11.14 -11.72
C ASP A 397 34.46 -10.94 -10.23
N LEU A 398 33.50 -10.05 -9.95
CA LEU A 398 32.92 -9.86 -8.62
C LEU A 398 31.58 -10.59 -8.56
N TRP A 399 31.40 -11.39 -7.52
CA TRP A 399 30.18 -12.17 -7.27
C TRP A 399 29.50 -11.65 -6.02
N LEU A 400 28.20 -11.39 -6.11
CA LEU A 400 27.32 -10.97 -5.02
C LEU A 400 26.44 -12.15 -4.61
N GLY A 401 26.48 -12.53 -3.33
CA GLY A 401 25.73 -13.66 -2.78
C GLY A 401 26.28 -15.05 -3.10
N ALA A 402 27.40 -15.16 -3.83
CA ALA A 402 28.00 -16.45 -4.14
C ALA A 402 29.52 -16.39 -4.33
N SER A 403 30.09 -17.58 -4.41
CA SER A 403 31.44 -17.83 -4.91
C SER A 403 31.38 -19.12 -5.74
N PRO A 404 31.04 -19.01 -7.05
CA PRO A 404 30.75 -20.18 -7.88
C PRO A 404 32.01 -20.97 -8.28
N THR A 405 33.21 -20.41 -8.12
CA THR A 405 34.47 -21.08 -8.48
C THR A 405 34.93 -22.09 -7.42
N ASP A 406 35.46 -23.24 -7.88
CA ASP A 406 36.04 -24.38 -7.16
C ASP A 406 35.21 -25.11 -6.07
N SER A 407 34.25 -24.46 -5.41
CA SER A 407 33.46 -25.10 -4.33
C SER A 407 31.95 -24.85 -4.36
N GLY A 408 31.45 -24.02 -5.27
CA GLY A 408 30.01 -23.79 -5.48
C GLY A 408 29.30 -23.39 -4.20
N LEU A 409 29.65 -22.21 -3.66
CA LEU A 409 29.05 -21.66 -2.46
C LEU A 409 28.02 -20.58 -2.80
N GLY A 410 26.91 -20.56 -2.08
CA GLY A 410 25.91 -19.50 -2.12
C GLY A 410 25.58 -19.02 -0.71
N LEU A 411 24.98 -17.84 -0.63
CA LEU A 411 24.64 -17.17 0.62
C LEU A 411 23.60 -17.94 1.44
N GLY A 412 22.56 -18.49 0.81
CA GLY A 412 21.39 -18.97 1.54
C GLY A 412 20.70 -17.84 2.31
N GLY A 413 19.94 -17.00 1.61
CA GLY A 413 19.38 -15.79 2.24
C GLY A 413 18.95 -14.70 1.26
N LEU A 414 18.72 -13.51 1.81
CA LEU A 414 18.55 -12.28 1.03
C LEU A 414 19.79 -11.41 1.16
N LEU A 415 20.07 -10.72 0.06
CA LEU A 415 21.12 -9.74 -0.06
C LEU A 415 20.52 -8.43 -0.57
N ALA A 416 20.91 -7.32 0.05
CA ALA A 416 20.48 -6.00 -0.35
C ALA A 416 21.62 -4.99 -0.17
N GLY A 417 21.65 -3.91 -0.95
CA GLY A 417 22.56 -2.79 -0.73
C GLY A 417 24.04 -3.13 -0.64
N VAL A 418 24.60 -3.80 -1.64
CA VAL A 418 26.03 -4.16 -1.67
C VAL A 418 26.86 -2.99 -2.18
N ALA A 419 27.84 -2.54 -1.41
CA ALA A 419 28.76 -1.47 -1.78
C ALA A 419 30.22 -1.90 -1.68
N ILE A 420 31.01 -1.48 -2.67
CA ILE A 420 32.47 -1.61 -2.68
C ILE A 420 33.05 -0.20 -2.81
N SER A 421 33.91 0.19 -1.87
CA SER A 421 34.46 1.55 -1.78
C SER A 421 35.93 1.56 -1.39
N THR A 422 36.62 2.62 -1.80
CA THR A 422 37.98 2.98 -1.33
C THR A 422 37.95 3.96 -0.17
N THR A 423 36.77 4.47 0.21
CA THR A 423 36.59 5.32 1.39
C THR A 423 36.84 4.49 2.64
N PRO A 424 37.86 4.83 3.45
CA PRO A 424 38.18 4.05 4.65
C PRO A 424 37.15 4.31 5.75
N VAL A 425 36.55 3.24 6.28
CA VAL A 425 35.65 3.30 7.44
C VAL A 425 36.39 2.80 8.68
N SER A 426 36.70 3.72 9.60
CA SER A 426 37.53 3.46 10.80
C SER A 426 36.85 3.83 12.12
N ALA A 427 35.62 4.36 12.05
CA ALA A 427 34.77 4.69 13.18
C ALA A 427 33.42 3.96 13.01
N GLU A 428 32.69 3.81 14.12
CA GLU A 428 31.30 3.34 14.09
C GLU A 428 30.41 4.32 13.31
N PHE A 429 29.36 3.81 12.70
CA PHE A 429 28.45 4.57 11.83
C PHE A 429 27.04 4.01 11.93
N THR A 430 26.06 4.76 11.43
CA THR A 430 24.69 4.25 11.23
C THR A 430 24.55 3.85 9.77
N PRO A 431 24.30 2.58 9.45
CA PRO A 431 24.00 2.16 8.08
C PRO A 431 22.72 2.84 7.59
N SER A 432 22.70 3.28 6.33
CA SER A 432 21.49 3.83 5.71
C SER A 432 20.85 2.81 4.78
N TRP A 433 19.52 2.86 4.67
CA TRP A 433 18.75 2.25 3.61
C TRP A 433 17.88 3.32 2.92
N PRO A 434 17.84 3.39 1.58
CA PRO A 434 18.80 2.75 0.67
C PRO A 434 20.22 3.32 0.86
N PRO A 435 21.27 2.53 0.60
CA PRO A 435 22.64 3.02 0.65
C PRO A 435 22.91 4.08 -0.42
N VAL A 436 23.78 5.05 -0.09
CA VAL A 436 24.16 6.17 -0.96
C VAL A 436 25.65 6.06 -1.32
N ALA A 437 25.96 6.24 -2.60
CA ALA A 437 27.34 6.25 -3.07
C ALA A 437 28.06 7.56 -2.67
N ASP A 438 29.34 7.44 -2.31
CA ASP A 438 30.24 8.57 -2.12
C ASP A 438 31.31 8.63 -3.23
N ALA A 439 32.22 9.61 -3.15
CA ALA A 439 33.26 9.81 -4.16
C ALA A 439 34.24 8.62 -4.28
N GLY A 440 34.40 7.83 -3.23
CA GLY A 440 35.26 6.65 -3.17
C GLY A 440 34.54 5.34 -3.51
N THR A 441 33.22 5.34 -3.64
CA THR A 441 32.43 4.17 -4.06
C THR A 441 32.82 3.75 -5.48
N LEU A 442 33.22 2.49 -5.61
CA LEU A 442 33.63 1.83 -6.86
C LEU A 442 32.47 1.07 -7.51
N GLY A 443 31.53 0.58 -6.72
CA GLY A 443 30.30 -0.05 -7.17
C GLY A 443 29.27 -0.05 -6.06
N LEU A 444 28.01 0.20 -6.40
CA LEU A 444 26.88 0.16 -5.48
C LEU A 444 25.69 -0.51 -6.16
N TRP A 445 25.27 -1.67 -5.66
CA TRP A 445 24.08 -2.36 -6.12
C TRP A 445 23.08 -2.36 -4.98
N ARG A 446 22.04 -1.53 -5.11
CA ARG A 446 20.94 -1.49 -4.14
C ARG A 446 20.15 -2.80 -4.15
N LEU A 447 20.13 -3.47 -5.30
CA LEU A 447 19.40 -4.71 -5.55
C LEU A 447 17.89 -4.48 -5.49
N ASP A 448 17.44 -3.40 -6.13
CA ASP A 448 16.07 -2.86 -6.20
C ASP A 448 15.61 -2.61 -7.65
N ASP A 449 16.25 -3.25 -8.64
CA ASP A 449 16.12 -2.88 -10.07
C ASP A 449 15.05 -3.65 -10.85
N HIS A 450 14.52 -4.77 -10.33
CA HIS A 450 13.45 -5.59 -10.92
C HIS A 450 13.67 -6.11 -12.35
N ASP A 451 14.90 -6.08 -12.86
CA ASP A 451 15.25 -6.57 -14.19
C ASP A 451 16.24 -7.74 -14.07
N SER A 452 16.65 -8.27 -15.21
CA SER A 452 17.77 -9.19 -15.41
C SER A 452 19.14 -8.62 -15.02
N LEU A 453 19.21 -7.33 -14.69
CA LEU A 453 20.41 -6.62 -14.23
C LEU A 453 20.14 -5.95 -12.88
N ALA A 454 21.13 -6.01 -11.98
CA ALA A 454 21.23 -5.09 -10.87
C ALA A 454 22.15 -3.94 -11.28
N ARG A 455 21.64 -2.69 -11.27
CA ARG A 455 22.35 -1.53 -11.80
C ARG A 455 23.33 -0.98 -10.78
N ASP A 456 24.43 -0.46 -11.29
CA ASP A 456 25.44 0.21 -10.46
C ASP A 456 25.06 1.67 -10.20
N ALA A 457 24.51 1.91 -9.01
CA ALA A 457 24.13 3.23 -8.50
C ALA A 457 25.34 4.12 -8.15
N SER A 458 26.58 3.64 -8.25
CA SER A 458 27.77 4.50 -8.11
C SER A 458 28.02 5.39 -9.33
N GLY A 459 27.37 5.08 -10.47
CA GLY A 459 27.54 5.80 -11.73
C GLY A 459 28.81 5.42 -12.51
N ARG A 460 29.46 4.30 -12.16
CA ARG A 460 30.69 3.81 -12.83
C ARG A 460 30.41 2.75 -13.88
N GLY A 461 29.17 2.28 -14.00
CA GLY A 461 28.73 1.37 -15.05
C GLY A 461 29.13 -0.08 -14.79
N HIS A 462 29.28 -0.46 -13.52
CA HIS A 462 29.57 -1.83 -13.10
C HIS A 462 28.28 -2.64 -12.87
N ASP A 463 27.32 -2.60 -13.80
CA ASP A 463 26.06 -3.33 -13.65
C ASP A 463 26.32 -4.84 -13.46
N ALA A 464 25.59 -5.47 -12.54
CA ALA A 464 25.68 -6.90 -12.27
C ALA A 464 24.61 -7.67 -13.05
N THR A 465 24.99 -8.77 -13.68
CA THR A 465 24.05 -9.69 -14.35
C THR A 465 23.52 -10.71 -13.35
N LEU A 466 22.20 -10.88 -13.28
CA LEU A 466 21.60 -11.92 -12.45
C LEU A 466 21.72 -13.31 -13.11
N VAL A 467 22.06 -14.30 -12.30
CA VAL A 467 22.08 -15.72 -12.69
C VAL A 467 21.21 -16.46 -11.71
N GLY A 468 20.01 -16.89 -12.13
CA GLY A 468 19.10 -17.74 -11.34
C GLY A 468 18.52 -17.15 -10.05
N ALA A 469 19.09 -16.05 -9.54
CA ALA A 469 18.57 -15.31 -8.40
C ALA A 469 17.25 -14.62 -8.77
N VAL A 470 16.39 -14.46 -7.77
CA VAL A 470 15.05 -13.88 -7.93
C VAL A 470 14.87 -12.72 -6.95
N TRP A 471 14.04 -11.76 -7.35
CA TRP A 471 13.64 -10.65 -6.49
C TRP A 471 12.61 -11.13 -5.47
N GLU A 472 12.71 -10.68 -4.23
CA GLU A 472 11.82 -11.01 -3.11
C GLU A 472 11.37 -9.72 -2.42
N PRO A 473 10.08 -9.52 -2.07
CA PRO A 473 9.55 -8.29 -1.46
C PRO A 473 9.93 -8.18 0.03
N ASP A 474 11.21 -8.15 0.32
CA ASP A 474 11.74 -8.09 1.67
C ASP A 474 13.04 -7.27 1.66
N CYS A 475 13.11 -6.21 2.45
CA CYS A 475 14.26 -5.32 2.51
C CYS A 475 14.69 -5.04 3.96
N PRO A 476 15.89 -4.48 4.15
CA PRO A 476 16.48 -4.25 5.46
C PRO A 476 15.73 -3.33 6.42
N ASP A 477 14.72 -2.63 5.92
CA ASP A 477 13.88 -1.69 6.65
C ASP A 477 12.65 -2.41 7.22
N ALA A 478 12.90 -3.24 8.24
CA ALA A 478 11.88 -3.99 8.95
C ALA A 478 11.71 -3.38 10.35
N ASP A 479 10.67 -2.57 10.53
CA ASP A 479 10.00 -2.27 11.80
C ASP A 479 11.01 -2.09 12.95
N ALA A 480 11.76 -0.99 12.92
CA ALA A 480 12.96 -0.85 13.75
C ALA A 480 12.66 -0.69 15.26
N ASP A 481 11.42 -0.39 15.63
CA ASP A 481 10.94 -0.38 17.02
C ASP A 481 10.04 -1.57 17.42
N ALA A 482 9.69 -2.43 16.46
CA ALA A 482 8.98 -3.69 16.60
C ALA A 482 7.50 -3.57 17.03
N ASP A 483 6.80 -2.54 16.57
CA ASP A 483 5.38 -2.31 16.81
C ASP A 483 4.44 -2.96 15.79
N GLY A 484 5.00 -3.45 14.68
CA GLY A 484 4.30 -4.14 13.60
C GLY A 484 4.14 -3.33 12.32
N PHE A 485 4.63 -2.08 12.28
CA PHE A 485 4.67 -1.22 11.12
C PHE A 485 6.11 -1.03 10.64
N VAL A 486 6.30 -0.91 9.33
CA VAL A 486 7.64 -0.74 8.74
C VAL A 486 7.85 0.72 8.34
N ALA A 487 9.09 1.18 8.21
CA ALA A 487 9.44 2.60 8.03
C ALA A 487 8.80 3.40 6.89
N TRP A 488 8.08 2.77 5.95
CA TRP A 488 7.29 3.48 4.95
C TRP A 488 5.81 3.62 5.32
N GLN A 489 5.34 2.81 6.27
CA GLN A 489 4.05 2.90 6.94
C GLN A 489 4.17 3.71 8.24
N ASP A 490 5.35 3.72 8.84
CA ASP A 490 5.66 4.42 10.07
C ASP A 490 6.51 5.68 9.81
N CYS A 491 5.94 6.83 10.15
CA CYS A 491 6.52 8.14 10.00
C CYS A 491 7.69 8.41 10.99
N ASP A 492 7.82 7.63 12.07
CA ASP A 492 9.00 7.55 12.93
C ASP A 492 9.21 6.11 13.44
N ASP A 493 9.75 5.24 12.56
CA ASP A 493 10.13 3.82 12.78
C ASP A 493 11.12 3.56 13.94
N SER A 494 11.41 4.58 14.75
CA SER A 494 12.27 4.49 15.93
C SER A 494 11.53 4.66 17.26
N ASP A 495 10.23 4.99 17.23
CA ASP A 495 9.37 5.14 18.40
C ASP A 495 8.06 4.33 18.24
N PRO A 496 7.88 3.21 18.97
CA PRO A 496 6.75 2.27 18.79
C PRO A 496 5.40 2.82 19.29
N ALA A 497 5.35 4.12 19.55
CA ALA A 497 4.16 4.90 19.87
C ALA A 497 3.69 5.76 18.70
N ILE A 498 4.52 5.91 17.66
CA ILE A 498 4.22 6.58 16.39
C ILE A 498 4.05 5.45 15.39
N GLN A 499 2.84 5.27 14.87
CA GLN A 499 2.50 4.21 13.92
C GLN A 499 1.09 4.43 13.41
N PRO A 500 0.74 3.92 12.21
CA PRO A 500 -0.62 3.94 11.71
C PRO A 500 -1.67 3.65 12.78
N TRP A 501 -2.63 4.56 12.88
CA TRP A 501 -3.77 4.51 13.82
C TRP A 501 -3.43 4.70 15.31
N ALA A 502 -2.19 5.06 15.68
CA ALA A 502 -1.87 5.50 17.03
C ALA A 502 -2.35 6.94 17.24
N GLY A 503 -3.61 7.09 17.69
CA GLY A 503 -4.26 8.40 17.74
C GLY A 503 -3.43 9.52 18.39
N ASP A 504 -3.54 10.69 17.79
CA ASP A 504 -2.72 11.87 18.08
C ASP A 504 -2.96 12.56 19.43
N THR A 505 -1.97 13.36 19.84
CA THR A 505 -2.06 14.32 20.93
C THR A 505 -1.93 15.76 20.43
N LEU A 506 -3.08 16.41 20.21
CA LEU A 506 -3.16 17.72 19.55
C LEU A 506 -2.10 18.76 19.93
N GLY A 507 -1.35 19.10 18.90
CA GLY A 507 -0.41 20.20 18.74
C GLY A 507 0.98 19.94 19.30
N ASP A 508 1.27 18.76 19.84
CA ASP A 508 2.65 18.47 20.28
C ASP A 508 3.66 18.42 19.12
N GLY A 509 3.17 18.51 17.89
CA GLY A 509 3.91 18.55 16.65
C GLY A 509 4.37 17.17 16.22
N VAL A 510 3.75 16.13 16.74
CA VAL A 510 4.01 14.72 16.46
C VAL A 510 2.74 14.12 15.87
N ASP A 511 2.79 13.86 14.57
CA ASP A 511 1.84 12.99 13.86
C ASP A 511 2.09 11.57 14.35
N SER A 512 1.24 11.08 15.26
CA SER A 512 1.40 9.80 15.93
C SER A 512 0.75 8.67 15.16
N ASP A 513 -0.30 8.95 14.36
CA ASP A 513 -0.97 7.96 13.52
C ASP A 513 -0.58 7.98 12.04
N CYS A 514 0.41 8.79 11.68
CA CYS A 514 1.01 8.91 10.37
C CYS A 514 0.01 9.25 9.25
N ASP A 515 -1.04 10.00 9.59
CA ASP A 515 -2.08 10.47 8.66
C ASP A 515 -1.74 11.85 8.05
N GLY A 516 -0.63 12.46 8.48
CA GLY A 516 -0.16 13.77 8.04
C GLY A 516 -0.78 14.94 8.78
N LEU A 517 -1.57 14.70 9.82
CA LEU A 517 -2.18 15.70 10.69
C LEU A 517 -1.69 15.52 12.15
N ASP A 518 -1.90 16.55 12.96
CA ASP A 518 -1.72 16.49 14.42
C ASP A 518 -3.07 16.85 15.04
N CYS A 519 -3.90 15.82 15.25
CA CYS A 519 -5.29 15.96 15.65
C CYS A 519 -5.53 15.61 17.14
N GLU A 520 -6.71 15.95 17.67
CA GLU A 520 -7.29 15.25 18.82
C GLU A 520 -8.71 14.89 18.43
N ALA A 521 -9.04 13.61 18.56
CA ALA A 521 -10.31 13.09 18.09
C ALA A 521 -11.17 12.49 19.21
N MET A 522 -12.49 12.57 19.03
CA MET A 522 -13.45 11.92 19.91
C MET A 522 -14.57 11.27 19.10
N GLU A 523 -14.82 9.98 19.34
CA GLU A 523 -16.01 9.29 18.83
C GLU A 523 -17.22 9.60 19.70
N VAL A 524 -18.28 10.10 19.07
CA VAL A 524 -19.59 10.27 19.71
C VAL A 524 -20.68 9.86 18.74
N SER A 525 -21.39 8.79 19.10
CA SER A 525 -22.58 8.32 18.39
C SER A 525 -22.31 7.86 16.96
N GLY A 526 -21.17 7.19 16.74
CA GLY A 526 -20.76 6.64 15.45
C GLY A 526 -20.13 7.67 14.52
N VAL A 527 -19.72 8.83 15.03
CA VAL A 527 -18.96 9.81 14.25
C VAL A 527 -17.69 10.14 15.01
N TYR A 528 -16.55 10.01 14.33
CA TYR A 528 -15.26 10.51 14.79
C TYR A 528 -15.14 11.99 14.43
N TRP A 529 -14.93 12.83 15.43
CA TRP A 529 -14.70 14.26 15.27
C TRP A 529 -13.25 14.56 15.60
N ALA A 530 -12.45 15.00 14.64
CA ALA A 530 -11.04 15.34 14.84
C ALA A 530 -10.85 16.85 14.75
N VAL A 531 -10.15 17.45 15.72
CA VAL A 531 -9.71 18.85 15.66
C VAL A 531 -8.22 18.85 15.42
N CYS A 532 -7.77 19.49 14.35
CA CYS A 532 -6.37 19.43 13.91
C CYS A 532 -5.77 20.84 13.85
N ASP A 533 -4.47 20.96 14.12
CA ASP A 533 -3.79 22.26 14.23
C ASP A 533 -3.11 22.76 12.95
N GLU A 534 -3.08 21.94 11.91
CA GLU A 534 -2.49 22.28 10.62
C GLU A 534 -3.21 23.49 9.97
N PRO A 535 -2.53 24.62 9.73
CA PRO A 535 -3.18 25.83 9.26
C PRO A 535 -3.41 25.81 7.75
N GLY A 536 -4.60 26.17 7.29
CA GLY A 536 -4.89 26.22 5.85
C GLY A 536 -6.00 27.18 5.43
N THR A 537 -6.15 27.32 4.11
CA THR A 537 -7.38 27.88 3.51
C THR A 537 -8.49 26.85 3.62
N TRP A 538 -9.75 27.27 3.57
CA TRP A 538 -10.88 26.34 3.69
C TRP A 538 -10.82 25.18 2.66
N PRO A 539 -10.50 25.42 1.37
CA PRO A 539 -10.32 24.33 0.41
C PRO A 539 -9.11 23.44 0.77
N GLY A 540 -7.98 24.03 1.18
CA GLY A 540 -6.79 23.26 1.51
C GLY A 540 -6.96 22.39 2.76
N THR A 541 -7.67 22.87 3.78
CA THR A 541 -7.98 22.07 4.97
C THR A 541 -9.01 20.98 4.70
N ARG A 542 -9.88 21.18 3.71
CA ARG A 542 -10.79 20.14 3.25
C ARG A 542 -10.03 19.02 2.56
N ASP A 543 -9.16 19.37 1.61
CA ASP A 543 -8.29 18.42 0.94
C ASP A 543 -7.45 17.64 1.98
N ALA A 544 -6.91 18.33 2.99
CA ALA A 544 -6.14 17.71 4.08
C ALA A 544 -6.96 16.69 4.90
N CYS A 545 -8.21 17.00 5.27
CA CYS A 545 -9.07 16.01 5.95
C CYS A 545 -9.32 14.78 5.07
N GLN A 546 -9.55 14.97 3.77
CA GLN A 546 -9.84 13.88 2.83
C GLN A 546 -8.61 13.03 2.55
N ASP A 547 -7.44 13.66 2.38
CA ASP A 547 -6.16 12.99 2.19
C ASP A 547 -5.77 12.16 3.41
N ALA A 548 -6.13 12.62 4.62
CA ALA A 548 -5.96 11.89 5.88
C ALA A 548 -7.04 10.80 6.14
N GLY A 549 -7.96 10.57 5.20
CA GLY A 549 -8.94 9.49 5.27
C GLY A 549 -10.20 9.80 6.08
N TYR A 550 -10.44 11.05 6.46
CA TYR A 550 -11.75 11.52 6.94
C TYR A 550 -12.72 11.72 5.76
N ASP A 551 -14.03 11.72 6.02
CA ASP A 551 -15.02 11.91 4.96
C ASP A 551 -14.95 13.32 4.37
N ASP A 552 -14.90 14.34 5.24
CA ASP A 552 -14.80 15.75 4.88
C ASP A 552 -14.51 16.62 6.13
N LEU A 553 -14.53 17.95 5.97
CA LEU A 553 -14.69 18.89 7.07
C LEU A 553 -16.05 18.70 7.76
N ALA A 554 -16.07 18.88 9.08
CA ALA A 554 -17.18 18.56 9.95
C ALA A 554 -18.53 19.21 9.60
N THR A 555 -19.57 18.39 9.70
CA THR A 555 -20.98 18.70 9.46
C THR A 555 -21.77 18.63 10.76
N PHE A 556 -22.47 19.71 11.12
CA PHE A 556 -23.28 19.71 12.34
C PHE A 556 -24.77 19.62 12.03
N ALA A 557 -25.38 18.47 12.28
CA ALA A 557 -26.82 18.27 12.17
C ALA A 557 -27.58 18.81 13.40
N SER A 558 -26.88 19.01 14.53
CA SER A 558 -27.45 19.46 15.78
C SER A 558 -26.44 20.15 16.71
N ALA A 559 -26.96 20.81 17.74
CA ALA A 559 -26.13 21.36 18.81
C ALA A 559 -25.37 20.29 19.64
N ALA A 560 -25.75 19.01 19.53
CA ALA A 560 -25.03 17.93 20.17
C ALA A 560 -23.76 17.56 19.38
N ASP A 561 -23.84 17.59 18.05
CA ASP A 561 -22.72 17.30 17.16
C ASP A 561 -21.65 18.37 17.31
N GLU A 562 -22.05 19.65 17.25
CA GLU A 562 -21.15 20.79 17.46
C GLU A 562 -20.48 20.79 18.84
N ALA A 563 -21.16 20.26 19.87
CA ALA A 563 -20.62 20.23 21.23
C ALA A 563 -19.40 19.30 21.35
N THR A 564 -19.24 18.31 20.47
CA THR A 564 -18.14 17.34 20.54
C THR A 564 -16.79 17.99 20.17
N PRO A 565 -16.57 18.56 18.97
CA PRO A 565 -15.36 19.32 18.66
C PRO A 565 -15.11 20.47 19.65
N TRP A 566 -16.18 21.12 20.12
CA TRP A 566 -16.06 22.17 21.11
C TRP A 566 -15.55 21.68 22.47
N SER A 567 -15.89 20.45 22.85
CA SER A 567 -15.40 19.83 24.08
C SER A 567 -13.93 19.45 23.99
N ILE A 568 -13.49 19.00 22.79
CA ILE A 568 -12.08 18.74 22.46
C ILE A 568 -11.28 20.03 22.65
N LEU A 569 -11.69 21.12 21.98
CA LEU A 569 -11.06 22.44 22.11
C LEU A 569 -10.95 22.94 23.57
N GLN A 570 -11.98 22.71 24.39
CA GLN A 570 -11.98 23.07 25.81
C GLN A 570 -11.06 22.19 26.67
N GLY A 571 -10.97 20.89 26.35
CA GLY A 571 -10.14 19.90 27.04
C GLY A 571 -8.65 20.26 27.02
N LEU A 572 -8.21 20.94 25.97
CA LEU A 572 -6.85 21.45 25.76
C LEU A 572 -6.51 22.67 26.64
N GLY A 573 -7.45 23.12 27.49
CA GLY A 573 -7.26 24.29 28.34
C GLY A 573 -7.29 25.62 27.56
N ASN A 574 -7.89 25.62 26.37
CA ASN A 574 -7.92 26.73 25.45
C ASN A 574 -9.30 27.42 25.42
N PRO A 575 -9.51 28.50 26.20
CA PRO A 575 -10.81 29.17 26.30
C PRO A 575 -11.16 30.03 25.07
N GLU A 576 -10.30 30.07 24.05
CA GLU A 576 -10.40 31.01 22.94
C GLU A 576 -10.47 30.32 21.56
N CYS A 577 -10.69 29.00 21.52
CA CYS A 577 -10.65 28.11 20.34
C CYS A 577 -9.43 28.27 19.42
N VAL A 578 -8.34 28.87 19.91
CA VAL A 578 -7.08 29.11 19.17
C VAL A 578 -6.17 27.89 19.24
N VAL A 579 -6.05 27.13 18.16
CA VAL A 579 -5.18 25.95 18.16
C VAL A 579 -3.72 26.43 18.01
N ARG A 580 -2.86 26.28 19.03
CA ARG A 580 -1.41 26.63 19.00
C ARG A 580 -1.00 28.06 18.52
N GLY A 581 -1.94 29.00 18.43
CA GLY A 581 -1.69 30.38 17.95
C GLY A 581 -2.46 30.75 16.68
N TYR A 582 -3.07 29.73 16.06
CA TYR A 582 -3.90 29.75 14.87
C TYR A 582 -5.36 30.12 15.18
N GLY A 583 -6.06 30.66 14.19
CA GLY A 583 -7.47 30.99 14.29
C GLY A 583 -8.35 29.77 14.62
N CYS A 584 -9.58 30.02 15.04
CA CYS A 584 -10.53 28.95 15.36
C CYS A 584 -10.88 28.12 14.11
N PRO A 585 -11.06 26.80 14.23
CA PRO A 585 -10.95 25.90 13.09
C PRO A 585 -12.08 26.07 12.07
N TRP A 586 -11.76 25.78 10.81
CA TRP A 586 -12.74 25.64 9.72
C TRP A 586 -13.70 24.47 9.99
N ILE A 587 -14.92 24.63 9.50
CA ILE A 587 -15.95 23.58 9.48
C ILE A 587 -16.50 23.42 8.05
N GLY A 588 -17.20 22.33 7.75
CA GLY A 588 -17.64 21.98 6.40
C GLY A 588 -18.70 22.90 5.79
N LEU A 589 -19.18 23.92 6.51
CA LEU A 589 -20.21 24.83 6.01
C LEU A 589 -19.62 25.86 5.05
N SER A 590 -20.17 25.94 3.84
CA SER A 590 -19.80 26.96 2.86
C SER A 590 -21.01 27.44 2.03
N ARG A 591 -20.80 28.44 1.17
CA ARG A 591 -21.80 29.03 0.29
C ARG A 591 -21.33 28.99 -1.17
N SER A 592 -21.73 27.97 -1.93
CA SER A 592 -21.28 27.78 -3.32
C SER A 592 -22.15 28.44 -4.40
N THR A 593 -23.44 28.72 -4.13
CA THR A 593 -24.37 29.32 -5.12
C THR A 593 -25.44 30.24 -4.51
N GLY A 594 -25.10 30.93 -3.41
CA GLY A 594 -26.03 31.82 -2.69
C GLY A 594 -26.87 31.13 -1.62
N SER A 595 -26.76 29.81 -1.50
CA SER A 595 -27.30 29.00 -0.40
C SER A 595 -26.16 28.36 0.38
N LEU A 596 -26.36 28.15 1.68
CA LEU A 596 -25.44 27.38 2.53
C LEU A 596 -25.55 25.89 2.19
N ALA A 597 -24.41 25.20 2.20
CA ALA A 597 -24.30 23.76 2.03
C ALA A 597 -23.18 23.21 2.90
N TRP A 598 -23.36 22.01 3.45
CA TRP A 598 -22.30 21.23 4.07
C TRP A 598 -21.45 20.56 3.00
N ALA A 599 -20.18 20.31 3.32
CA ALA A 599 -19.20 19.75 2.39
C ALA A 599 -19.52 18.29 2.02
N ASP A 600 -20.09 17.53 2.97
CA ASP A 600 -20.62 16.18 2.79
C ASP A 600 -21.94 16.11 1.98
N GLY A 601 -22.50 17.27 1.59
CA GLY A 601 -23.74 17.37 0.83
C GLY A 601 -25.03 17.25 1.66
N THR A 602 -24.95 17.11 2.98
CA THR A 602 -26.15 17.02 3.83
C THR A 602 -26.95 18.32 3.84
N PRO A 603 -28.28 18.24 3.96
CA PRO A 603 -29.11 19.44 4.06
C PRO A 603 -28.83 20.24 5.33
N VAL A 604 -28.58 21.54 5.18
CA VAL A 604 -28.41 22.46 6.32
C VAL A 604 -29.70 22.56 7.12
N SER A 605 -29.73 21.89 8.28
CA SER A 605 -30.87 21.82 9.20
C SER A 605 -30.62 22.51 10.53
N TYR A 606 -29.35 22.83 10.82
CA TYR A 606 -28.89 23.48 12.04
C TYR A 606 -27.92 24.61 11.70
N THR A 607 -28.00 25.71 12.45
CA THR A 607 -27.06 26.83 12.35
C THR A 607 -26.81 27.45 13.72
N ASN A 608 -25.57 27.81 14.03
CA ASN A 608 -25.21 28.47 15.29
C ASN A 608 -24.39 29.74 15.08
N TRP A 609 -24.90 30.72 14.35
CA TRP A 609 -24.17 31.96 14.08
C TRP A 609 -23.92 32.80 15.33
N ALA A 610 -22.69 33.31 15.47
CA ALA A 610 -22.36 34.28 16.52
C ALA A 610 -23.14 35.58 16.27
N GLY A 611 -23.54 36.34 17.29
CA GLY A 611 -24.14 37.66 17.04
C GLY A 611 -23.03 38.68 16.75
N PRO A 612 -22.98 39.34 15.56
CA PRO A 612 -24.04 39.60 14.57
C PRO A 612 -23.95 38.85 13.20
N GLU A 613 -23.30 37.69 13.16
CA GLU A 613 -23.11 36.81 12.01
C GLU A 613 -24.40 36.09 11.54
N PRO A 614 -24.46 35.63 10.27
CA PRO A 614 -23.47 35.85 9.21
C PRO A 614 -23.52 37.30 8.72
N SER A 615 -22.36 37.94 8.61
CA SER A 615 -22.25 39.34 8.19
C SER A 615 -22.17 39.49 6.65
N GLY A 616 -21.90 38.39 5.95
CA GLY A 616 -21.83 38.33 4.49
C GLY A 616 -20.51 38.81 3.92
N ASP A 617 -19.43 38.79 4.71
CA ASP A 617 -18.07 39.15 4.29
C ASP A 617 -17.25 37.95 3.80
N GLY A 618 -17.84 36.75 3.78
CA GLY A 618 -17.24 35.55 3.22
C GLY A 618 -18.22 34.44 2.86
N GLU A 619 -17.67 33.40 2.22
CA GLU A 619 -18.41 32.24 1.72
C GLU A 619 -18.16 30.97 2.55
N CYS A 620 -17.09 30.91 3.34
CA CYS A 620 -16.71 29.75 4.15
C CYS A 620 -16.85 30.06 5.64
N VAL A 621 -16.94 29.04 6.48
CA VAL A 621 -17.33 29.20 7.89
C VAL A 621 -16.33 28.53 8.82
N HIS A 622 -15.94 29.25 9.86
CA HIS A 622 -15.15 28.72 10.97
C HIS A 622 -15.89 28.89 12.30
N MET A 623 -15.46 28.13 13.30
CA MET A 623 -15.89 28.34 14.68
C MET A 623 -15.41 29.70 15.19
N ASN A 624 -16.17 30.38 16.05
CA ASN A 624 -15.83 31.71 16.54
C ASN A 624 -15.34 31.65 17.99
N ARG A 625 -14.27 32.40 18.25
CA ARG A 625 -13.76 32.69 19.61
C ARG A 625 -14.84 33.32 20.50
N TYR A 626 -15.72 34.12 19.92
CA TYR A 626 -16.73 34.87 20.64
C TYR A 626 -18.11 34.24 20.44
N GLY A 627 -18.66 33.64 21.50
CA GLY A 627 -20.03 33.14 21.50
C GLY A 627 -20.23 31.67 21.86
N ASP A 628 -19.27 31.03 22.54
CA ASP A 628 -19.36 29.63 23.01
C ASP A 628 -19.76 28.66 21.88
N SER A 629 -18.81 28.31 21.00
CA SER A 629 -18.95 27.46 19.79
C SER A 629 -19.65 28.06 18.57
N ALA A 630 -20.25 29.25 18.69
CA ALA A 630 -20.94 29.92 17.58
C ALA A 630 -20.02 30.23 16.37
N TRP A 631 -20.58 30.47 15.18
CA TRP A 631 -19.84 30.49 13.91
C TRP A 631 -19.65 31.89 13.31
N ASN A 632 -18.67 32.02 12.41
CA ASN A 632 -18.38 33.23 11.64
C ASN A 632 -18.17 32.91 10.15
N ASP A 633 -18.75 33.70 9.24
CA ASP A 633 -18.40 33.61 7.81
C ASP A 633 -17.12 34.38 7.51
N THR A 634 -16.31 33.89 6.57
CA THR A 634 -14.98 34.42 6.24
C THR A 634 -14.58 33.99 4.83
N PRO A 635 -13.79 34.78 4.08
CA PRO A 635 -13.31 34.39 2.76
C PRO A 635 -12.56 33.05 2.81
N CYS A 636 -12.90 32.12 1.90
CA CYS A 636 -12.34 30.77 1.88
C CYS A 636 -10.81 30.73 1.72
N GLU A 637 -10.26 31.71 0.98
CA GLU A 637 -8.83 31.84 0.67
C GLU A 637 -8.06 32.69 1.71
N LEU A 638 -8.64 32.95 2.89
CA LEU A 638 -8.00 33.78 3.90
C LEU A 638 -6.78 33.06 4.50
N THR A 639 -5.58 33.53 4.19
CA THR A 639 -4.31 32.99 4.71
C THR A 639 -3.76 33.76 5.91
N ASP A 640 -4.19 35.00 6.13
CA ASP A 640 -3.69 35.88 7.21
C ASP A 640 -4.15 35.43 8.62
N GLY A 641 -5.06 34.46 8.71
CA GLY A 641 -5.65 33.95 9.96
C GLY A 641 -5.07 32.63 10.45
N GLU A 642 -4.39 31.87 9.56
CA GLU A 642 -3.87 30.50 9.79
C GLU A 642 -4.88 29.71 10.64
N PHE A 643 -5.95 29.16 10.06
CA PHE A 643 -6.98 28.44 10.81
C PHE A 643 -6.72 26.93 10.74
N GLY A 644 -6.86 26.24 11.86
CA GLY A 644 -6.92 24.76 11.87
C GLY A 644 -8.23 24.25 11.27
N MET A 645 -8.54 22.97 11.49
CA MET A 645 -9.72 22.34 10.91
C MET A 645 -10.43 21.39 11.87
N VAL A 646 -11.70 21.14 11.59
CA VAL A 646 -12.44 20.03 12.19
C VAL A 646 -12.80 19.05 11.10
N CYS A 647 -12.27 17.84 11.16
CA CYS A 647 -12.60 16.74 10.25
C CYS A 647 -13.69 15.84 10.86
N GLU A 648 -14.48 15.17 10.01
CA GLU A 648 -15.43 14.15 10.43
C GLU A 648 -15.25 12.83 9.69
N LEU A 649 -15.46 11.73 10.41
CA LEU A 649 -15.55 10.39 9.84
C LEU A 649 -16.78 9.68 10.41
N VAL A 650 -17.75 9.39 9.55
CA VAL A 650 -18.98 8.66 9.89
C VAL A 650 -18.69 7.17 9.88
N LEU A 651 -18.61 6.58 11.06
CA LEU A 651 -18.47 5.14 11.22
C LEU A 651 -19.79 4.47 10.84
N THR A 652 -19.81 3.84 9.67
CA THR A 652 -20.94 2.98 9.28
C THR A 652 -21.07 1.82 10.29
N PRO A 653 -22.27 1.58 10.85
CA PRO A 653 -22.46 0.55 11.88
C PRO A 653 -22.42 -0.89 11.37
#